data_AF-A0A1Y2UPD6-F1
#
_entry.id   AF-A0A1Y2UPD6-F1
#
_cell.length_a   1.000
_cell.length_b   1.000
_cell.length_c   1.000
_cell.angle_alpha   90.00
_cell.angle_beta   90.00
_cell.angle_gamma   90.00
#
_symmetry.space_group_name_H-M   'P 1'
#
loop_
_entity.id
_entity.type
_entity.pdbx_description
1 polymer ?
#
loop_
_entity_poly.entity_id
_entity_poly.type
_entity_poly.pdbx_seq_one_letter_code
_entity_poly.pdbx_strand_id
1 'polypeptide(L)'
;MDDALTNKINEINNATNITAEEKANLIDEANNAANTAKDNITKATSDSEVATATTDGINAIANVTVPSLETAKDQAKNMIDDVLNEKKNEINNADNLSDSQKQDSINQATEEADQAKKNIDNATTNNDVQTAEDNGAQAIENVTVPSLDDAKKASTKVIDEVLKEKTAEINAATNLSNAEKDTLIKDATTAANTAKDNIAKATTNDAVKDTEADGVKAILDIKVPGREDQQKDTIAALDRALADKVSEIDNANNLSETTKQDLKQQAQAAYTTAVDNVNNAQTSAEINTARDNGVQAILDITVPTLTDAQDASITVVEQVRDAKKTQIEAAKNLTETQKEALKNQVGEIADKAIDNIKNATTDATVKDAETAGINEILNVTIPTLDAAKSDAKQAIADALTAKTAEINAAQNLTDVEKQSLIDQAQTEAAAANKNIDAATTNDAAELAAKNGVQAILDIQVPTVEETRDQAKKNVDNALNSKKEEINNSNLSPAAKDALINEAEQAAENARTAIDNATTASAISEAEAAGIAAIENIKASNAPTESDNSSNHQANTETPTEDNSTSQDNNATQAPVQGNDTRADLTGSHGTNLTTGQQTEKATDTNSKETLPQTGNETERGLSIAGLAIASLLGLFGLSGLGKKRDYIN
;
A
#
# COMPACT_ATOMS: atom_id res chain seq x y z
N MET A 1 -111.55 -19.90 -89.49
CA MET A 1 -111.31 -19.16 -88.22
C MET A 1 -110.94 -20.15 -87.14
N ASP A 2 -111.81 -21.13 -86.87
CA ASP A 2 -111.59 -22.19 -85.87
C ASP A 2 -110.30 -23.00 -86.10
N ASP A 3 -109.87 -23.21 -87.35
CA ASP A 3 -108.58 -23.86 -87.65
C ASP A 3 -107.38 -23.05 -87.14
N ALA A 4 -107.45 -21.71 -87.25
CA ALA A 4 -106.39 -20.82 -86.77
C ALA A 4 -106.33 -20.80 -85.23
N LEU A 5 -107.50 -20.75 -84.57
CA LEU A 5 -107.62 -20.90 -83.12
C LEU A 5 -107.06 -22.26 -82.65
N THR A 6 -107.46 -23.34 -83.31
CA THR A 6 -107.01 -24.71 -82.99
C THR A 6 -105.51 -24.85 -83.13
N ASN A 7 -104.92 -24.30 -84.20
CA ASN A 7 -103.47 -24.30 -84.40
C ASN A 7 -102.74 -23.49 -83.32
N LYS A 8 -103.24 -22.31 -82.94
CA LYS A 8 -102.65 -21.49 -81.87
C LYS A 8 -102.78 -22.13 -80.48
N ILE A 9 -103.92 -22.75 -80.16
CA ILE A 9 -104.10 -23.50 -78.91
C ILE A 9 -103.15 -24.71 -78.87
N ASN A 10 -102.91 -25.39 -79.99
CA ASN A 10 -101.92 -26.47 -80.07
C ASN A 10 -100.48 -25.95 -79.92
N GLU A 11 -100.13 -24.81 -80.53
CA GLU A 11 -98.84 -24.12 -80.36
C GLU A 11 -98.55 -23.82 -78.87
N ILE A 12 -99.52 -23.20 -78.17
CA ILE A 12 -99.41 -22.87 -76.74
C ILE A 12 -99.32 -24.14 -75.87
N ASN A 13 -100.16 -25.15 -76.12
CA ASN A 13 -100.10 -26.40 -75.36
C ASN A 13 -98.78 -27.16 -75.54
N ASN A 14 -98.20 -27.14 -76.75
CA ASN A 14 -96.94 -27.80 -77.08
C ASN A 14 -95.69 -27.04 -76.59
N ALA A 15 -95.80 -25.76 -76.23
CA ALA A 15 -94.68 -24.99 -75.69
C ALA A 15 -94.15 -25.62 -74.38
N THR A 16 -92.86 -25.92 -74.29
CA THR A 16 -92.29 -26.62 -73.12
C THR A 16 -91.71 -25.68 -72.07
N ASN A 17 -91.53 -24.39 -72.39
CA ASN A 17 -90.82 -23.41 -71.56
C ASN A 17 -91.74 -22.55 -70.67
N ILE A 18 -93.05 -22.61 -70.87
CA ILE A 18 -94.07 -21.89 -70.10
C ILE A 18 -94.88 -22.83 -69.20
N THR A 19 -95.28 -22.31 -68.05
CA THR A 19 -96.09 -22.98 -67.03
C THR A 19 -97.51 -23.29 -67.51
N ALA A 20 -98.22 -24.15 -66.76
CA ALA A 20 -99.63 -24.44 -67.03
C ALA A 20 -100.55 -23.21 -66.89
N GLU A 21 -100.17 -22.22 -66.07
CA GLU A 21 -100.91 -20.98 -65.85
C GLU A 21 -100.72 -19.99 -67.01
N GLU A 22 -99.47 -19.77 -67.46
CA GLU A 22 -99.17 -19.00 -68.68
C GLU A 22 -99.89 -19.60 -69.91
N LYS A 23 -99.93 -20.93 -70.02
CA LYS A 23 -100.68 -21.61 -71.09
C LYS A 23 -102.17 -21.32 -71.05
N ALA A 24 -102.79 -21.37 -69.87
CA ALA A 24 -104.21 -21.05 -69.72
C ALA A 24 -104.50 -19.61 -70.15
N ASN A 25 -103.70 -18.65 -69.70
CA ASN A 25 -103.85 -17.23 -70.03
C ASN A 25 -103.73 -16.96 -71.54
N LEU A 26 -102.72 -17.54 -72.21
CA LEU A 26 -102.56 -17.42 -73.67
C LEU A 26 -103.67 -18.13 -74.47
N ILE A 27 -104.18 -19.27 -73.97
CA ILE A 27 -105.32 -19.96 -74.59
C ILE A 27 -106.58 -19.10 -74.50
N ASP A 28 -106.83 -18.45 -73.37
CA ASP A 28 -107.96 -17.53 -73.20
C ASP A 28 -107.80 -16.27 -74.05
N GLU A 29 -106.59 -15.73 -74.21
CA GLU A 29 -106.32 -14.62 -75.15
C GLU A 29 -106.65 -15.03 -76.60
N ALA A 30 -106.17 -16.20 -77.05
CA ALA A 30 -106.47 -16.72 -78.38
C ALA A 30 -107.97 -16.97 -78.59
N ASN A 31 -108.67 -17.53 -77.59
CA ASN A 31 -110.12 -17.69 -77.60
C ASN A 31 -110.84 -16.35 -77.75
N ASN A 32 -110.42 -15.32 -77.01
CA ASN A 32 -111.02 -13.99 -77.07
C ASN A 32 -110.79 -13.30 -78.43
N ALA A 33 -109.59 -13.42 -79.01
CA ALA A 33 -109.29 -12.96 -80.36
C ALA A 33 -110.19 -13.65 -81.41
N ALA A 34 -110.33 -14.98 -81.34
CA ALA A 34 -111.16 -15.75 -82.25
C ALA A 34 -112.66 -15.45 -82.12
N ASN A 35 -113.16 -15.21 -80.91
CA ASN A 35 -114.55 -14.81 -80.68
C ASN A 35 -114.83 -13.42 -81.25
N THR A 36 -113.94 -12.44 -81.00
CA THR A 36 -114.01 -11.09 -81.58
C THR A 36 -114.02 -11.12 -83.11
N ALA A 37 -113.21 -12.01 -83.70
CA ALA A 37 -113.17 -12.21 -85.14
C ALA A 37 -114.48 -12.76 -85.72
N LYS A 38 -115.06 -13.81 -85.11
CA LYS A 38 -116.37 -14.37 -85.50
C LYS A 38 -117.47 -13.32 -85.44
N ASP A 39 -117.45 -12.51 -84.38
CA ASP A 39 -118.37 -11.39 -84.17
C ASP A 39 -118.27 -10.35 -85.29
N ASN A 40 -117.06 -10.00 -85.72
CA ASN A 40 -116.84 -9.03 -86.79
C ASN A 40 -117.19 -9.57 -88.17
N ILE A 41 -116.90 -10.85 -88.46
CA ILE A 41 -117.36 -11.53 -89.68
C ILE A 41 -118.91 -11.53 -89.76
N THR A 42 -119.59 -11.75 -88.63
CA THR A 42 -121.06 -11.77 -88.56
C THR A 42 -121.70 -10.38 -88.75
N LYS A 43 -120.93 -9.30 -88.54
CA LYS A 43 -121.38 -7.90 -88.70
C LYS A 43 -121.07 -7.32 -90.10
N ALA A 44 -120.25 -7.99 -90.91
CA ALA A 44 -119.86 -7.55 -92.23
C ALA A 44 -121.06 -7.52 -93.20
N THR A 45 -121.17 -6.48 -94.03
CA THR A 45 -122.29 -6.27 -94.96
C THR A 45 -121.96 -6.56 -96.42
N SER A 46 -120.70 -6.90 -96.70
CA SER A 46 -120.17 -7.20 -98.03
C SER A 46 -119.05 -8.24 -97.97
N ASP A 47 -118.83 -8.96 -99.08
CA ASP A 47 -117.77 -9.98 -99.19
C ASP A 47 -116.36 -9.41 -98.88
N SER A 48 -116.14 -8.12 -99.17
CA SER A 48 -114.88 -7.42 -98.87
C SER A 48 -114.68 -7.16 -97.38
N GLU A 49 -115.76 -6.85 -96.65
CA GLU A 49 -115.72 -6.70 -95.19
C GLU A 49 -115.57 -8.07 -94.51
N VAL A 50 -116.21 -9.12 -95.03
CA VAL A 50 -116.02 -10.50 -94.57
C VAL A 50 -114.57 -10.94 -94.75
N ALA A 51 -113.96 -10.66 -95.90
CA ALA A 51 -112.55 -10.97 -96.17
C ALA A 51 -111.60 -10.21 -95.22
N THR A 52 -111.86 -8.92 -94.99
CA THR A 52 -111.07 -8.08 -94.06
C THR A 52 -111.18 -8.60 -92.63
N ALA A 53 -112.40 -8.76 -92.10
CA ALA A 53 -112.62 -9.28 -90.74
C ALA A 53 -112.07 -10.70 -90.53
N THR A 54 -112.06 -11.53 -91.58
CA THR A 54 -111.41 -12.85 -91.55
C THR A 54 -109.89 -12.75 -91.47
N THR A 55 -109.30 -11.84 -92.26
CA THR A 55 -107.85 -11.59 -92.27
C THR A 55 -107.38 -11.01 -90.94
N ASP A 56 -108.03 -9.95 -90.47
CA ASP A 56 -107.71 -9.28 -89.20
C ASP A 56 -107.89 -10.23 -88.01
N GLY A 57 -108.91 -11.07 -88.04
CA GLY A 57 -109.14 -12.10 -87.01
C GLY A 57 -108.07 -13.19 -86.97
N ILE A 58 -107.62 -13.66 -88.13
CA ILE A 58 -106.51 -14.63 -88.23
C ILE A 58 -105.21 -13.98 -87.73
N ASN A 59 -104.97 -12.71 -88.08
CA ASN A 59 -103.82 -11.95 -87.58
C ASN A 59 -103.88 -11.76 -86.05
N ALA A 60 -105.04 -11.43 -85.50
CA ALA A 60 -105.23 -11.27 -84.06
C ALA A 60 -104.96 -12.56 -83.28
N ILE A 61 -105.40 -13.72 -83.79
CA ILE A 61 -105.06 -15.03 -83.19
C ILE A 61 -103.56 -15.32 -83.34
N ALA A 62 -102.96 -15.03 -84.50
CA ALA A 62 -101.53 -15.27 -84.74
C ALA A 62 -100.63 -14.44 -83.82
N ASN A 63 -101.05 -13.22 -83.50
CA ASN A 63 -100.35 -12.26 -82.63
C ASN A 63 -100.33 -12.67 -81.14
N VAL A 64 -101.10 -13.68 -80.71
CA VAL A 64 -100.97 -14.27 -79.36
C VAL A 64 -99.68 -15.08 -79.33
N THR A 65 -98.58 -14.48 -78.86
CA THR A 65 -97.25 -15.09 -78.90
C THR A 65 -96.92 -15.82 -77.61
N VAL A 66 -96.50 -17.08 -77.72
CA VAL A 66 -95.79 -17.78 -76.63
C VAL A 66 -94.46 -17.04 -76.35
N PRO A 67 -94.19 -16.61 -75.10
CA PRO A 67 -92.89 -16.04 -74.74
C PRO A 67 -91.73 -17.00 -75.04
N SER A 68 -90.69 -16.51 -75.69
CA SER A 68 -89.53 -17.32 -76.11
C SER A 68 -88.54 -17.52 -74.96
N LEU A 69 -88.17 -18.77 -74.69
CA LEU A 69 -87.13 -19.10 -73.70
C LEU A 69 -85.78 -18.45 -74.03
N GLU A 70 -85.42 -18.38 -75.30
CA GLU A 70 -84.15 -17.76 -75.72
C GLU A 70 -84.16 -16.25 -75.47
N THR A 71 -85.31 -15.59 -75.72
CA THR A 71 -85.47 -14.16 -75.41
C THR A 71 -85.42 -13.90 -73.90
N ALA A 72 -85.99 -14.78 -73.08
CA ALA A 72 -85.85 -14.70 -71.63
C ALA A 72 -84.39 -14.89 -71.19
N LYS A 73 -83.66 -15.86 -71.76
CA LYS A 73 -82.23 -16.08 -71.47
C LYS A 73 -81.37 -14.88 -71.88
N ASP A 74 -81.62 -14.29 -73.04
CA ASP A 74 -80.91 -13.08 -73.48
C ASP A 74 -81.21 -11.88 -72.58
N GLN A 75 -82.47 -11.69 -72.16
CA GLN A 75 -82.84 -10.65 -71.19
C GLN A 75 -82.12 -10.83 -69.86
N ALA A 76 -82.16 -12.04 -69.28
CA ALA A 76 -81.48 -12.36 -68.02
C ALA A 76 -79.94 -12.21 -68.12
N LYS A 77 -79.31 -12.62 -69.22
CA LYS A 77 -77.88 -12.42 -69.45
C LYS A 77 -77.51 -10.94 -69.50
N ASN A 78 -78.32 -10.11 -70.16
CA ASN A 78 -78.11 -8.67 -70.20
C ASN A 78 -78.26 -8.04 -68.81
N MET A 79 -79.26 -8.45 -68.02
CA MET A 79 -79.43 -7.98 -66.64
C MET A 79 -78.27 -8.40 -65.72
N ILE A 80 -77.71 -9.59 -65.91
CA ILE A 80 -76.46 -10.00 -65.24
C ILE A 80 -75.26 -9.16 -65.69
N ASP A 81 -75.15 -8.79 -66.96
CA ASP A 81 -74.12 -7.85 -67.43
C ASP A 81 -74.31 -6.44 -66.85
N ASP A 82 -75.53 -5.94 -66.74
CA ASP A 82 -75.83 -4.64 -66.13
C ASP A 82 -75.48 -4.62 -64.63
N VAL A 83 -75.89 -5.62 -63.85
CA VAL A 83 -75.52 -5.76 -62.44
C VAL A 83 -74.00 -5.92 -62.27
N LEU A 84 -73.33 -6.66 -63.16
CA LEU A 84 -71.87 -6.76 -63.18
C LEU A 84 -71.20 -5.41 -63.47
N ASN A 85 -71.75 -4.61 -64.38
CA ASN A 85 -71.24 -3.28 -64.71
C ASN A 85 -71.48 -2.29 -63.56
N GLU A 86 -72.63 -2.33 -62.88
CA GLU A 86 -72.87 -1.57 -61.65
C GLU A 86 -71.87 -1.95 -60.55
N LYS A 87 -71.64 -3.25 -60.32
CA LYS A 87 -70.67 -3.71 -59.32
C LYS A 87 -69.22 -3.33 -59.67
N LYS A 88 -68.85 -3.40 -60.95
CA LYS A 88 -67.56 -2.88 -61.45
C LYS A 88 -67.43 -1.38 -61.26
N ASN A 89 -68.52 -0.62 -61.40
CA ASN A 89 -68.51 0.83 -61.13
C ASN A 89 -68.39 1.13 -59.63
N GLU A 90 -69.05 0.37 -58.74
CA GLU A 90 -68.85 0.46 -57.29
C GLU A 90 -67.37 0.28 -56.92
N ILE A 91 -66.74 -0.80 -57.38
CA ILE A 91 -65.34 -1.13 -57.10
C ILE A 91 -64.37 -0.09 -57.70
N ASN A 92 -64.60 0.35 -58.94
CA ASN A 92 -63.75 1.35 -59.58
C ASN A 92 -63.81 2.71 -58.87
N ASN A 93 -64.98 3.10 -58.36
CA ASN A 93 -65.19 4.34 -57.60
C ASN A 93 -64.76 4.24 -56.12
N ALA A 94 -64.29 3.09 -55.64
CA ALA A 94 -63.82 2.93 -54.28
C ALA A 94 -62.42 3.55 -54.11
N ASP A 95 -62.36 4.84 -53.75
CA ASP A 95 -61.11 5.62 -53.61
C ASP A 95 -60.11 5.07 -52.57
N ASN A 96 -60.54 4.17 -51.67
CA ASN A 96 -59.67 3.57 -50.66
C ASN A 96 -58.94 2.29 -51.13
N LEU A 97 -59.32 1.70 -52.26
CA LEU A 97 -58.66 0.53 -52.85
C LEU A 97 -57.54 0.96 -53.81
N SER A 98 -56.43 0.21 -53.81
CA SER A 98 -55.44 0.28 -54.89
C SER A 98 -55.87 -0.53 -56.12
N ASP A 99 -55.25 -0.28 -57.28
CA ASP A 99 -55.60 -0.90 -58.57
C ASP A 99 -55.60 -2.43 -58.51
N SER A 100 -54.69 -3.05 -57.73
CA SER A 100 -54.69 -4.51 -57.51
C SER A 100 -55.94 -4.97 -56.76
N GLN A 101 -56.31 -4.29 -55.67
CA GLN A 101 -57.50 -4.62 -54.87
C GLN A 101 -58.78 -4.44 -55.69
N LYS A 102 -58.82 -3.40 -56.54
CA LYS A 102 -59.91 -3.20 -57.51
C LYS A 102 -59.97 -4.36 -58.50
N GLN A 103 -58.85 -4.75 -59.08
CA GLN A 103 -58.79 -5.86 -60.03
C GLN A 103 -59.21 -7.20 -59.38
N ASP A 104 -58.81 -7.47 -58.14
CA ASP A 104 -59.17 -8.70 -57.43
C ASP A 104 -60.69 -8.80 -57.17
N SER A 105 -61.32 -7.72 -56.66
CA SER A 105 -62.78 -7.68 -56.50
C SER A 105 -63.53 -7.69 -57.84
N ILE A 106 -62.97 -7.08 -58.91
CA ILE A 106 -63.54 -7.10 -60.27
C ILE A 106 -63.47 -8.51 -60.88
N ASN A 107 -62.41 -9.27 -60.60
CA ASN A 107 -62.28 -10.67 -61.00
C ASN A 107 -63.38 -11.50 -60.32
N GLN A 108 -63.52 -11.40 -58.99
CA GLN A 108 -64.54 -12.14 -58.25
C GLN A 108 -65.96 -11.84 -58.75
N ALA A 109 -66.32 -10.56 -58.94
CA ALA A 109 -67.62 -10.19 -59.51
C ALA A 109 -67.83 -10.76 -60.92
N THR A 110 -66.79 -10.83 -61.74
CA THR A 110 -66.86 -11.41 -63.09
C THR A 110 -67.01 -12.94 -63.05
N GLU A 111 -66.38 -13.63 -62.10
CA GLU A 111 -66.53 -15.08 -61.91
C GLU A 111 -67.97 -15.46 -61.50
N GLU A 112 -68.58 -14.71 -60.57
CA GLU A 112 -69.98 -14.91 -60.18
C GLU A 112 -70.95 -14.64 -61.35
N ALA A 113 -70.72 -13.57 -62.13
CA ALA A 113 -71.53 -13.27 -63.32
C ALA A 113 -71.38 -14.33 -64.42
N ASP A 114 -70.17 -14.82 -64.67
CA ASP A 114 -69.93 -15.93 -65.59
C ASP A 114 -70.57 -17.23 -65.07
N GLN A 115 -70.76 -17.41 -63.76
CA GLN A 115 -71.49 -18.55 -63.21
C GLN A 115 -73.02 -18.37 -63.34
N ALA A 116 -73.53 -17.16 -63.12
CA ALA A 116 -74.93 -16.82 -63.35
C ALA A 116 -75.35 -17.07 -64.81
N LYS A 117 -74.55 -16.62 -65.79
CA LYS A 117 -74.82 -16.86 -67.21
C LYS A 117 -74.86 -18.35 -67.57
N LYS A 118 -73.95 -19.17 -67.02
CA LYS A 118 -73.99 -20.63 -67.17
C LYS A 118 -75.27 -21.24 -66.57
N ASN A 119 -75.75 -20.72 -65.45
CA ASN A 119 -77.01 -21.19 -64.85
C ASN A 119 -78.21 -20.83 -65.74
N ILE A 120 -78.25 -19.61 -66.30
CA ILE A 120 -79.25 -19.16 -67.27
C ILE A 120 -79.20 -20.00 -68.56
N ASP A 121 -78.02 -20.32 -69.09
CA ASP A 121 -77.88 -21.20 -70.26
C ASP A 121 -78.45 -22.61 -70.01
N ASN A 122 -78.29 -23.15 -68.80
CA ASN A 122 -78.81 -24.46 -68.40
C ASN A 122 -80.32 -24.47 -68.07
N ALA A 123 -80.97 -23.30 -67.91
CA ALA A 123 -82.39 -23.19 -67.59
C ALA A 123 -83.30 -23.79 -68.69
N THR A 124 -84.42 -24.42 -68.29
CA THR A 124 -85.33 -25.13 -69.23
C THR A 124 -86.71 -24.49 -69.38
N THR A 125 -87.10 -23.65 -68.43
CA THR A 125 -88.35 -22.87 -68.42
C THR A 125 -88.05 -21.40 -68.13
N ASN A 126 -88.99 -20.52 -68.44
CA ASN A 126 -88.86 -19.08 -68.14
C ASN A 126 -88.70 -18.82 -66.64
N ASN A 127 -89.30 -19.65 -65.78
CA ASN A 127 -89.16 -19.57 -64.32
C ASN A 127 -87.75 -20.00 -63.84
N ASP A 128 -87.16 -21.03 -64.47
CA ASP A 128 -85.77 -21.42 -64.19
C ASP A 128 -84.79 -20.29 -64.54
N VAL A 129 -85.07 -19.54 -65.62
CA VAL A 129 -84.28 -18.37 -66.04
C VAL A 129 -84.33 -17.27 -64.98
N GLN A 130 -85.53 -16.85 -64.55
CA GLN A 130 -85.67 -15.84 -63.49
C GLN A 130 -84.98 -16.29 -62.19
N THR A 131 -85.11 -17.58 -61.83
CA THR A 131 -84.46 -18.12 -60.64
C THR A 131 -82.93 -18.08 -60.77
N ALA A 132 -82.37 -18.31 -61.95
CA ALA A 132 -80.93 -18.21 -62.21
C ALA A 132 -80.42 -16.75 -62.24
N GLU A 133 -81.25 -15.83 -62.74
CA GLU A 133 -81.03 -14.38 -62.74
C GLU A 133 -80.98 -13.82 -61.30
N ASP A 134 -82.04 -14.04 -60.51
CA ASP A 134 -82.18 -13.54 -59.14
C ASP A 134 -80.99 -13.96 -58.25
N ASN A 135 -80.63 -15.26 -58.29
CA ASN A 135 -79.50 -15.80 -57.53
C ASN A 135 -78.15 -15.28 -58.06
N GLY A 136 -78.03 -15.05 -59.36
CA GLY A 136 -76.82 -14.54 -59.99
C GLY A 136 -76.55 -13.07 -59.66
N ALA A 137 -77.59 -12.24 -59.74
CA ALA A 137 -77.52 -10.83 -59.35
C ALA A 137 -77.14 -10.70 -57.86
N GLN A 138 -77.78 -11.50 -56.99
CA GLN A 138 -77.45 -11.54 -55.56
C GLN A 138 -76.01 -12.03 -55.29
N ALA A 139 -75.48 -12.97 -56.07
CA ALA A 139 -74.09 -13.42 -55.92
C ALA A 139 -73.09 -12.29 -56.25
N ILE A 140 -73.33 -11.54 -57.32
CA ILE A 140 -72.51 -10.38 -57.72
C ILE A 140 -72.62 -9.24 -56.69
N GLU A 141 -73.83 -8.93 -56.21
CA GLU A 141 -74.06 -7.88 -55.20
C GLU A 141 -73.29 -8.17 -53.90
N ASN A 142 -73.28 -9.45 -53.46
CA ASN A 142 -72.58 -9.93 -52.27
C ASN A 142 -71.03 -9.90 -52.35
N VAL A 143 -70.44 -9.60 -53.52
CA VAL A 143 -68.98 -9.45 -53.62
C VAL A 143 -68.54 -8.25 -52.77
N THR A 144 -67.80 -8.55 -51.70
CA THR A 144 -67.43 -7.56 -50.69
C THR A 144 -66.37 -6.60 -51.23
N VAL A 145 -66.63 -5.29 -51.12
CA VAL A 145 -65.65 -4.23 -51.37
C VAL A 145 -64.88 -3.95 -50.07
N PRO A 146 -63.53 -4.10 -50.02
CA PRO A 146 -62.74 -3.90 -48.81
C PRO A 146 -62.86 -2.51 -48.18
N SER A 147 -63.41 -2.45 -46.96
CA SER A 147 -63.67 -1.24 -46.18
C SER A 147 -62.41 -0.66 -45.52
N LEU A 148 -62.17 0.64 -45.72
CA LEU A 148 -61.10 1.39 -45.06
C LEU A 148 -61.25 1.41 -43.53
N ASP A 149 -62.48 1.44 -43.03
CA ASP A 149 -62.77 1.48 -41.60
C ASP A 149 -62.38 0.14 -40.92
N ASP A 150 -62.64 -0.98 -41.60
CA ASP A 150 -62.28 -2.31 -41.09
C ASP A 150 -60.77 -2.59 -41.21
N ALA A 151 -60.11 -2.09 -42.26
CA ALA A 151 -58.65 -2.06 -42.34
C ALA A 151 -58.05 -1.28 -41.15
N LYS A 152 -58.56 -0.07 -40.86
CA LYS A 152 -58.08 0.75 -39.73
C LYS A 152 -58.30 0.07 -38.37
N LYS A 153 -59.43 -0.60 -38.16
CA LYS A 153 -59.68 -1.40 -36.94
C LYS A 153 -58.69 -2.54 -36.81
N ALA A 154 -58.44 -3.28 -37.88
CA ALA A 154 -57.50 -4.41 -37.90
C ALA A 154 -56.08 -3.94 -37.54
N SER A 155 -55.55 -2.93 -38.22
CA SER A 155 -54.21 -2.39 -37.95
C SER A 155 -54.09 -1.75 -36.57
N THR A 156 -55.12 -1.07 -36.09
CA THR A 156 -55.15 -0.54 -34.71
C THR A 156 -55.03 -1.66 -33.68
N LYS A 157 -55.71 -2.79 -33.90
CA LYS A 157 -55.62 -3.99 -33.05
C LYS A 157 -54.21 -4.60 -33.06
N VAL A 158 -53.56 -4.68 -34.22
CA VAL A 158 -52.16 -5.15 -34.34
C VAL A 158 -51.22 -4.27 -33.50
N ILE A 159 -51.37 -2.95 -33.59
CA ILE A 159 -50.59 -1.99 -32.78
C ILE A 159 -50.85 -2.17 -31.27
N ASP A 160 -52.09 -2.42 -30.85
CA ASP A 160 -52.42 -2.71 -29.44
C ASP A 160 -51.82 -4.04 -28.94
N GLU A 161 -51.78 -5.07 -29.79
CA GLU A 161 -51.18 -6.36 -29.44
C GLU A 161 -49.65 -6.27 -29.34
N VAL A 162 -48.98 -5.58 -30.28
CA VAL A 162 -47.53 -5.34 -30.23
C VAL A 162 -47.14 -4.44 -29.04
N LEU A 163 -47.92 -3.39 -28.74
CA LEU A 163 -47.71 -2.57 -27.53
C LEU A 163 -47.82 -3.40 -26.26
N LYS A 164 -48.82 -4.28 -26.18
CA LYS A 164 -49.04 -5.17 -25.04
C LYS A 164 -47.88 -6.17 -24.86
N GLU A 165 -47.40 -6.77 -25.94
CA GLU A 165 -46.23 -7.68 -25.90
C GLU A 165 -44.96 -6.93 -25.48
N LYS A 166 -44.70 -5.75 -26.03
CA LYS A 166 -43.55 -4.92 -25.64
C LYS A 166 -43.61 -4.46 -24.19
N THR A 167 -44.81 -4.14 -23.71
CA THR A 167 -45.07 -3.81 -22.30
C THR A 167 -44.81 -5.02 -21.38
N ALA A 168 -45.13 -6.24 -21.83
CA ALA A 168 -44.82 -7.46 -21.09
C ALA A 168 -43.31 -7.76 -21.05
N GLU A 169 -42.59 -7.57 -22.16
CA GLU A 169 -41.12 -7.66 -22.24
C GLU A 169 -40.44 -6.74 -21.21
N ILE A 170 -40.82 -5.45 -21.20
CA ILE A 170 -40.27 -4.45 -20.29
C ILE A 170 -40.60 -4.78 -18.83
N ASN A 171 -41.82 -5.22 -18.53
CA ASN A 171 -42.20 -5.61 -17.17
C ASN A 171 -41.45 -6.85 -16.69
N ALA A 172 -41.22 -7.83 -17.57
CA ALA A 172 -40.50 -9.06 -17.27
C ALA A 172 -38.99 -8.88 -17.07
N ALA A 173 -38.38 -7.79 -17.58
CA ALA A 173 -36.96 -7.49 -17.40
C ALA A 173 -36.62 -7.30 -15.91
N THR A 174 -36.01 -8.31 -15.27
CA THR A 174 -35.70 -8.29 -13.83
C THR A 174 -34.54 -7.36 -13.47
N ASN A 175 -33.70 -7.00 -14.45
CA ASN A 175 -32.56 -6.11 -14.24
C ASN A 175 -32.94 -4.63 -14.18
N LEU A 176 -34.12 -4.23 -14.67
CA LEU A 176 -34.54 -2.82 -14.72
C LEU A 176 -35.29 -2.40 -13.45
N SER A 177 -35.00 -1.19 -12.96
CA SER A 177 -35.80 -0.53 -11.93
C SER A 177 -37.16 -0.08 -12.47
N ASN A 178 -38.13 0.17 -11.57
CA ASN A 178 -39.46 0.63 -11.96
C ASN A 178 -39.42 1.93 -12.79
N ALA A 179 -38.53 2.88 -12.46
CA ALA A 179 -38.42 4.14 -13.18
C ALA A 179 -37.89 3.97 -14.62
N GLU A 180 -36.99 3.01 -14.86
CA GLU A 180 -36.55 2.63 -16.22
C GLU A 180 -37.70 1.97 -17.00
N LYS A 181 -38.47 1.09 -16.34
CA LYS A 181 -39.65 0.43 -16.93
C LYS A 181 -40.74 1.43 -17.30
N ASP A 182 -41.11 2.33 -16.39
CA ASP A 182 -42.11 3.36 -16.61
C ASP A 182 -41.73 4.27 -17.80
N THR A 183 -40.43 4.55 -17.96
CA THR A 183 -39.90 5.32 -19.11
C THR A 183 -40.06 4.55 -20.42
N LEU A 184 -39.58 3.32 -20.49
CA LEU A 184 -39.67 2.49 -21.70
C LEU A 184 -41.13 2.17 -22.10
N ILE A 185 -42.02 1.96 -21.13
CA ILE A 185 -43.46 1.74 -21.37
C ILE A 185 -44.12 3.00 -21.91
N LYS A 186 -43.74 4.18 -21.40
CA LYS A 186 -44.20 5.47 -21.91
C LYS A 186 -43.75 5.71 -23.35
N ASP A 187 -42.49 5.39 -23.67
CA ASP A 187 -41.95 5.53 -25.03
C ASP A 187 -42.67 4.57 -26.01
N ALA A 188 -42.88 3.31 -25.62
CA ALA A 188 -43.65 2.34 -26.40
C ALA A 188 -45.11 2.78 -26.61
N THR A 189 -45.75 3.31 -25.56
CA THR A 189 -47.11 3.88 -25.64
C THR A 189 -47.15 5.09 -26.59
N THR A 190 -46.09 5.91 -26.61
CA THR A 190 -45.98 7.08 -27.49
C THR A 190 -45.79 6.68 -28.95
N ALA A 191 -44.95 5.67 -29.23
CA ALA A 191 -44.81 5.09 -30.57
C ALA A 191 -46.14 4.47 -31.07
N ALA A 192 -46.82 3.68 -30.22
CA ALA A 192 -48.10 3.07 -30.55
C ALA A 192 -49.21 4.11 -30.83
N ASN A 193 -49.31 5.17 -30.02
CA ASN A 193 -50.27 6.26 -30.28
C ASN A 193 -49.94 7.00 -31.58
N THR A 194 -48.65 7.23 -31.88
CA THR A 194 -48.22 7.84 -33.15
C THR A 194 -48.59 6.97 -34.36
N ALA A 195 -48.46 5.65 -34.24
CA ALA A 195 -48.90 4.70 -35.27
C ALA A 195 -50.42 4.75 -35.48
N LYS A 196 -51.22 4.71 -34.40
CA LYS A 196 -52.69 4.82 -34.47
C LYS A 196 -53.15 6.14 -35.09
N ASP A 197 -52.50 7.25 -34.73
CA ASP A 197 -52.76 8.57 -35.33
C ASP A 197 -52.47 8.57 -36.84
N ASN A 198 -51.48 7.83 -37.31
CA ASN A 198 -51.15 7.73 -38.74
C ASN A 198 -52.09 6.79 -39.49
N ILE A 199 -52.45 5.64 -38.91
CA ILE A 199 -53.51 4.74 -39.39
C ILE A 199 -54.84 5.50 -39.51
N ALA A 200 -55.18 6.35 -38.52
CA ALA A 200 -56.38 7.18 -38.57
C ALA A 200 -56.38 8.18 -39.74
N LYS A 201 -55.22 8.77 -40.08
CA LYS A 201 -55.04 9.71 -41.19
C LYS A 201 -54.98 9.05 -42.58
N ALA A 202 -54.58 7.78 -42.68
CA ALA A 202 -54.45 7.07 -43.95
C ALA A 202 -55.76 7.03 -44.75
N THR A 203 -55.70 7.23 -46.06
CA THR A 203 -56.88 7.32 -46.94
C THR A 203 -57.12 6.08 -47.79
N THR A 204 -56.15 5.15 -47.86
CA THR A 204 -56.25 3.90 -48.60
C THR A 204 -55.86 2.71 -47.73
N ASN A 205 -56.32 1.52 -48.11
CA ASN A 205 -56.05 0.28 -47.39
C ASN A 205 -54.55 -0.05 -47.34
N ASP A 206 -53.81 0.28 -48.40
CA ASP A 206 -52.35 0.07 -48.46
C ASP A 206 -51.60 1.07 -47.57
N ALA A 207 -52.00 2.35 -47.53
CA ALA A 207 -51.42 3.32 -46.62
C ALA A 207 -51.70 3.01 -45.13
N VAL A 208 -52.83 2.36 -44.83
CA VAL A 208 -53.11 1.79 -43.49
C VAL A 208 -52.11 0.69 -43.15
N LYS A 209 -51.80 -0.19 -44.11
CA LYS A 209 -50.87 -1.31 -43.93
C LYS A 209 -49.40 -0.88 -43.83
N ASP A 210 -48.99 0.13 -44.59
CA ASP A 210 -47.65 0.73 -44.46
C ASP A 210 -47.49 1.41 -43.09
N THR A 211 -48.49 2.15 -42.63
CA THR A 211 -48.46 2.80 -41.30
C THR A 211 -48.59 1.82 -40.12
N GLU A 212 -49.21 0.65 -40.32
CA GLU A 212 -49.11 -0.49 -39.42
C GLU A 212 -47.66 -1.01 -39.32
N ALA A 213 -47.01 -1.29 -40.46
CA ALA A 213 -45.67 -1.85 -40.50
C ALA A 213 -44.61 -0.92 -39.86
N ASP A 214 -44.65 0.38 -40.19
CA ASP A 214 -43.81 1.40 -39.55
C ASP A 214 -44.09 1.51 -38.04
N GLY A 215 -45.36 1.43 -37.64
CA GLY A 215 -45.76 1.48 -36.24
C GLY A 215 -45.28 0.29 -35.41
N VAL A 216 -45.46 -0.93 -35.93
CA VAL A 216 -44.93 -2.17 -35.34
C VAL A 216 -43.41 -2.08 -35.19
N LYS A 217 -42.71 -1.64 -36.24
CA LYS A 217 -41.25 -1.44 -36.20
C LYS A 217 -40.84 -0.44 -35.12
N ALA A 218 -41.51 0.72 -35.05
CA ALA A 218 -41.19 1.76 -34.08
C ALA A 218 -41.37 1.33 -32.61
N ILE A 219 -42.30 0.42 -32.32
CA ILE A 219 -42.47 -0.16 -30.97
C ILE A 219 -41.38 -1.21 -30.68
N LEU A 220 -41.04 -2.05 -31.66
CA LEU A 220 -40.06 -3.13 -31.49
C LEU A 220 -38.61 -2.60 -31.39
N ASP A 221 -38.28 -1.52 -32.11
CA ASP A 221 -36.96 -0.86 -32.09
C ASP A 221 -36.57 -0.29 -30.70
N ILE A 222 -37.52 -0.18 -29.76
CA ILE A 222 -37.28 0.29 -28.39
C ILE A 222 -36.45 -0.76 -27.64
N LYS A 223 -35.14 -0.53 -27.57
CA LYS A 223 -34.20 -1.42 -26.90
C LYS A 223 -34.46 -1.46 -25.38
N VAL A 224 -34.81 -2.64 -24.87
CA VAL A 224 -34.77 -2.94 -23.43
C VAL A 224 -33.31 -3.18 -23.03
N PRO A 225 -32.69 -2.40 -22.13
CA PRO A 225 -31.29 -2.59 -21.76
C PRO A 225 -31.05 -3.92 -21.04
N GLY A 226 -30.04 -4.68 -21.48
CA GLY A 226 -29.60 -5.90 -20.80
C GLY A 226 -28.72 -5.59 -19.59
N ARG A 227 -28.67 -6.50 -18.61
CA ARG A 227 -27.80 -6.37 -17.41
C ARG A 227 -26.33 -6.17 -17.81
N GLU A 228 -25.86 -6.92 -18.82
CA GLU A 228 -24.47 -6.91 -19.27
C GLU A 228 -24.02 -5.55 -19.85
N ASP A 229 -24.90 -4.84 -20.58
CA ASP A 229 -24.61 -3.48 -21.07
C ASP A 229 -24.36 -2.53 -19.88
N GLN A 230 -25.25 -2.55 -18.88
CA GLN A 230 -25.14 -1.70 -17.69
C GLN A 230 -23.92 -2.05 -16.82
N GLN A 231 -23.58 -3.34 -16.70
CA GLN A 231 -22.38 -3.79 -15.99
C GLN A 231 -21.11 -3.31 -16.69
N LYS A 232 -21.05 -3.42 -18.02
CA LYS A 232 -19.90 -2.97 -18.84
C LYS A 232 -19.67 -1.46 -18.72
N ASP A 233 -20.71 -0.64 -18.89
CA ASP A 233 -20.59 0.82 -18.78
C ASP A 233 -20.21 1.26 -17.35
N THR A 234 -20.62 0.47 -16.34
CA THR A 234 -20.26 0.68 -14.93
C THR A 234 -18.79 0.32 -14.64
N ILE A 235 -18.31 -0.82 -15.15
CA ILE A 235 -16.89 -1.20 -15.02
C ILE A 235 -16.00 -0.16 -15.70
N ALA A 236 -16.40 0.34 -16.88
CA ALA A 236 -15.72 1.43 -17.58
C ALA A 236 -15.71 2.78 -16.81
N ALA A 237 -16.50 2.95 -15.75
CA ALA A 237 -16.41 4.07 -14.81
C ALA A 237 -15.43 3.77 -13.66
N LEU A 238 -15.41 2.53 -13.15
CA LEU A 238 -14.43 2.07 -12.16
C LEU A 238 -13.01 2.05 -12.73
N ASP A 239 -12.84 1.70 -14.01
CA ASP A 239 -11.57 1.75 -14.74
C ASP A 239 -10.96 3.15 -14.73
N ARG A 240 -11.79 4.19 -14.94
CA ARG A 240 -11.35 5.59 -14.88
C ARG A 240 -10.99 6.00 -13.47
N ALA A 241 -11.82 5.68 -12.47
CA ALA A 241 -11.53 5.98 -11.08
C ALA A 241 -10.20 5.34 -10.62
N LEU A 242 -9.91 4.11 -11.03
CA LEU A 242 -8.63 3.45 -10.77
C LEU A 242 -7.48 4.15 -11.52
N ALA A 243 -7.64 4.45 -12.82
CA ALA A 243 -6.60 5.10 -13.62
C ALA A 243 -6.25 6.52 -13.14
N ASP A 244 -7.26 7.31 -12.76
CA ASP A 244 -7.09 8.63 -12.15
C ASP A 244 -6.36 8.51 -10.80
N LYS A 245 -6.73 7.54 -9.96
CA LYS A 245 -6.10 7.33 -8.65
C LYS A 245 -4.65 6.80 -8.74
N VAL A 246 -4.38 5.89 -9.67
CA VAL A 246 -3.01 5.45 -9.99
C VAL A 246 -2.19 6.65 -10.50
N SER A 247 -2.77 7.53 -11.31
CA SER A 247 -2.12 8.76 -11.78
C SER A 247 -1.84 9.75 -10.64
N GLU A 248 -2.72 9.88 -9.65
CA GLU A 248 -2.49 10.67 -8.44
C GLU A 248 -1.27 10.14 -7.66
N ILE A 249 -1.21 8.81 -7.45
CA ILE A 249 -0.11 8.13 -6.76
C ILE A 249 1.21 8.26 -7.53
N ASP A 250 1.19 8.09 -8.86
CA ASP A 250 2.40 8.22 -9.69
C ASP A 250 2.97 9.63 -9.68
N ASN A 251 2.12 10.67 -9.72
CA ASN A 251 2.53 12.07 -9.64
C ASN A 251 2.97 12.53 -8.24
N ALA A 252 2.77 11.73 -7.19
CA ALA A 252 3.21 12.03 -5.82
C ALA A 252 4.75 11.90 -5.70
N ASN A 253 5.48 12.94 -6.13
CA ASN A 253 6.95 12.96 -6.17
C ASN A 253 7.63 12.88 -4.78
N ASN A 254 6.86 13.08 -3.70
CA ASN A 254 7.30 12.92 -2.31
C ASN A 254 7.28 11.46 -1.81
N LEU A 255 6.72 10.52 -2.58
CA LEU A 255 6.59 9.12 -2.19
C LEU A 255 7.61 8.23 -2.91
N SER A 256 8.22 7.35 -2.14
CA SER A 256 9.10 6.28 -2.61
C SER A 256 8.32 5.26 -3.45
N GLU A 257 9.04 4.53 -4.30
CA GLU A 257 8.42 3.53 -5.17
C GLU A 257 7.71 2.44 -4.36
N THR A 258 8.25 2.04 -3.20
CA THR A 258 7.59 1.09 -2.27
C THR A 258 6.23 1.61 -1.83
N THR A 259 6.16 2.83 -1.29
CA THR A 259 4.89 3.45 -0.85
C THR A 259 3.91 3.61 -2.01
N LYS A 260 4.39 3.95 -3.22
CA LYS A 260 3.54 4.01 -4.42
C LYS A 260 2.98 2.64 -4.82
N GLN A 261 3.78 1.58 -4.78
CA GLN A 261 3.32 0.22 -5.10
C GLN A 261 2.29 -0.27 -4.06
N ASP A 262 2.50 -0.02 -2.76
CA ASP A 262 1.53 -0.38 -1.71
C ASP A 262 0.20 0.38 -1.86
N LEU A 263 0.21 1.66 -2.26
CA LEU A 263 -1.00 2.43 -2.55
C LEU A 263 -1.70 1.95 -3.83
N LYS A 264 -0.96 1.66 -4.90
CA LYS A 264 -1.50 1.06 -6.14
C LYS A 264 -2.14 -0.30 -5.87
N GLN A 265 -1.52 -1.13 -5.02
CA GLN A 265 -2.03 -2.45 -4.66
C GLN A 265 -3.34 -2.35 -3.85
N GLN A 266 -3.47 -1.35 -2.97
CA GLN A 266 -4.73 -1.04 -2.27
C GLN A 266 -5.82 -0.57 -3.25
N ALA A 267 -5.49 0.34 -4.18
CA ALA A 267 -6.45 0.81 -5.19
C ALA A 267 -6.94 -0.31 -6.10
N GLN A 268 -6.04 -1.21 -6.51
CA GLN A 268 -6.38 -2.40 -7.30
C GLN A 268 -7.29 -3.38 -6.52
N ALA A 269 -7.10 -3.51 -5.21
CA ALA A 269 -7.95 -4.35 -4.36
C ALA A 269 -9.36 -3.75 -4.16
N ALA A 270 -9.46 -2.44 -3.96
CA ALA A 270 -10.73 -1.71 -3.90
C ALA A 270 -11.50 -1.82 -5.23
N TYR A 271 -10.82 -1.61 -6.36
CA TYR A 271 -11.37 -1.81 -7.70
C TYR A 271 -11.89 -3.24 -7.91
N THR A 272 -11.12 -4.27 -7.56
CA THR A 272 -11.52 -5.67 -7.76
C THR A 272 -12.79 -5.98 -6.96
N THR A 273 -12.85 -5.52 -5.71
CA THR A 273 -14.02 -5.64 -4.85
C THR A 273 -15.25 -4.92 -5.45
N ALA A 274 -15.06 -3.75 -6.06
CA ALA A 274 -16.13 -3.02 -6.74
C ALA A 274 -16.63 -3.75 -7.99
N VAL A 275 -15.74 -4.28 -8.82
CA VAL A 275 -16.09 -5.07 -10.02
C VAL A 275 -16.82 -6.35 -9.64
N ASP A 276 -16.39 -7.06 -8.60
CA ASP A 276 -17.10 -8.25 -8.08
C ASP A 276 -18.51 -7.89 -7.59
N ASN A 277 -18.68 -6.76 -6.90
CA ASN A 277 -20.02 -6.29 -6.49
C ASN A 277 -20.90 -5.95 -7.70
N VAL A 278 -20.35 -5.32 -8.75
CA VAL A 278 -21.07 -5.03 -10.01
C VAL A 278 -21.46 -6.31 -10.75
N ASN A 279 -20.58 -7.33 -10.76
CA ASN A 279 -20.86 -8.62 -11.39
C ASN A 279 -21.96 -9.41 -10.66
N ASN A 280 -21.96 -9.34 -9.32
CA ASN A 280 -22.93 -10.00 -8.45
C ASN A 280 -24.29 -9.28 -8.35
N ALA A 281 -24.35 -7.98 -8.59
CA ALA A 281 -25.59 -7.19 -8.61
C ALA A 281 -26.63 -7.75 -9.60
N GLN A 282 -27.89 -7.86 -9.20
CA GLN A 282 -28.96 -8.44 -10.03
C GLN A 282 -29.76 -7.36 -10.78
N THR A 283 -29.85 -6.16 -10.19
CA THR A 283 -30.62 -5.02 -10.68
C THR A 283 -29.76 -3.80 -11.00
N SER A 284 -30.26 -2.90 -11.85
CA SER A 284 -29.65 -1.61 -12.17
C SER A 284 -29.38 -0.77 -10.93
N ALA A 285 -30.28 -0.80 -9.93
CA ALA A 285 -30.13 -0.10 -8.67
C ALA A 285 -28.93 -0.62 -7.84
N GLU A 286 -28.73 -1.93 -7.79
CA GLU A 286 -27.56 -2.55 -7.15
C GLU A 286 -26.28 -2.28 -7.94
N ILE A 287 -26.32 -2.30 -9.28
CA ILE A 287 -25.18 -1.95 -10.15
C ILE A 287 -24.73 -0.49 -9.90
N ASN A 288 -25.68 0.46 -9.86
CA ASN A 288 -25.40 1.86 -9.52
C ASN A 288 -24.84 1.98 -8.09
N THR A 289 -25.40 1.26 -7.13
CA THR A 289 -24.92 1.27 -5.73
C THR A 289 -23.49 0.69 -5.61
N ALA A 290 -23.19 -0.39 -6.35
CA ALA A 290 -21.86 -0.99 -6.40
C ALA A 290 -20.83 -0.07 -7.09
N ARG A 291 -21.23 0.66 -8.13
CA ARG A 291 -20.42 1.73 -8.74
C ARG A 291 -20.06 2.79 -7.70
N ASP A 292 -21.06 3.39 -7.07
CA ASP A 292 -20.86 4.60 -6.25
C ASP A 292 -20.04 4.27 -4.99
N ASN A 293 -20.32 3.13 -4.35
CA ASN A 293 -19.48 2.61 -3.26
C ASN A 293 -18.06 2.27 -3.73
N GLY A 294 -17.90 1.72 -4.95
CA GLY A 294 -16.60 1.35 -5.52
C GLY A 294 -15.72 2.55 -5.87
N VAL A 295 -16.31 3.57 -6.51
CA VAL A 295 -15.63 4.86 -6.79
C VAL A 295 -15.23 5.53 -5.49
N GLN A 296 -16.12 5.58 -4.49
CA GLN A 296 -15.79 6.15 -3.17
C GLN A 296 -14.63 5.39 -2.50
N ALA A 297 -14.65 4.05 -2.51
CA ALA A 297 -13.60 3.23 -1.91
C ALA A 297 -12.23 3.36 -2.60
N ILE A 298 -12.18 3.73 -3.88
CA ILE A 298 -10.93 4.07 -4.60
C ILE A 298 -10.47 5.50 -4.23
N LEU A 299 -11.40 6.46 -4.13
CA LEU A 299 -11.10 7.85 -3.76
C LEU A 299 -10.62 7.99 -2.30
N ASP A 300 -11.19 7.23 -1.37
CA ASP A 300 -10.90 7.24 0.07
C ASP A 300 -9.45 6.79 0.41
N ILE A 301 -8.72 6.23 -0.55
CA ILE A 301 -7.31 5.85 -0.40
C ILE A 301 -6.47 7.13 -0.33
N THR A 302 -6.12 7.54 0.88
CA THR A 302 -5.31 8.74 1.11
C THR A 302 -3.91 8.55 0.53
N VAL A 303 -3.48 9.45 -0.36
CA VAL A 303 -2.09 9.56 -0.80
C VAL A 303 -1.35 10.47 0.21
N PRO A 304 -0.38 9.96 0.99
CA PRO A 304 0.23 10.73 2.07
C PRO A 304 1.03 11.94 1.57
N THR A 305 1.00 13.04 2.33
CA THR A 305 1.87 14.19 2.07
C THR A 305 3.26 13.95 2.64
N LEU A 306 4.25 14.75 2.20
CA LEU A 306 5.58 14.73 2.80
C LEU A 306 5.54 15.16 4.28
N THR A 307 4.67 16.10 4.62
CA THR A 307 4.53 16.64 5.97
C THR A 307 4.00 15.60 6.96
N ASP A 308 3.06 14.74 6.56
CA ASP A 308 2.58 13.64 7.40
C ASP A 308 3.73 12.70 7.83
N ALA A 309 4.66 12.41 6.91
CA ALA A 309 5.85 11.62 7.20
C ALA A 309 6.85 12.39 8.08
N GLN A 310 7.08 13.68 7.78
CA GLN A 310 7.98 14.54 8.54
C GLN A 310 7.55 14.69 10.00
N ASP A 311 6.28 15.02 10.26
CA ASP A 311 5.75 15.20 11.61
C ASP A 311 5.78 13.88 12.42
N ALA A 312 5.52 12.74 11.77
CA ALA A 312 5.64 11.42 12.38
C ALA A 312 7.10 11.12 12.78
N SER A 313 8.07 11.30 11.88
CA SER A 313 9.48 11.05 12.17
C SER A 313 10.07 12.03 13.19
N ILE A 314 9.67 13.31 13.16
CA ILE A 314 10.03 14.30 14.20
C ILE A 314 9.54 13.80 15.56
N THR A 315 8.28 13.38 15.66
CA THR A 315 7.69 12.85 16.91
C THR A 315 8.49 11.67 17.47
N VAL A 316 9.01 10.77 16.62
CA VAL A 316 9.86 9.65 17.07
C VAL A 316 11.23 10.13 17.55
N VAL A 317 11.88 11.07 16.85
CA VAL A 317 13.17 11.66 17.28
C VAL A 317 13.02 12.39 18.62
N GLU A 318 11.94 13.12 18.84
CA GLU A 318 11.65 13.78 20.12
C GLU A 318 11.47 12.77 21.26
N GLN A 319 10.74 11.66 21.03
CA GLN A 319 10.59 10.60 22.04
C GLN A 319 11.93 9.96 22.41
N VAL A 320 12.82 9.72 21.45
CA VAL A 320 14.16 9.17 21.69
C VAL A 320 15.06 10.17 22.40
N ARG A 321 15.03 11.45 22.01
CA ARG A 321 15.71 12.58 22.68
C ARG A 321 15.33 12.63 24.16
N ASP A 322 14.04 12.61 24.47
CA ASP A 322 13.54 12.81 25.82
C ASP A 322 13.71 11.57 26.71
N ALA A 323 13.62 10.36 26.13
CA ALA A 323 14.04 9.13 26.79
C ALA A 323 15.54 9.14 27.14
N LYS A 324 16.41 9.61 26.23
CA LYS A 324 17.86 9.70 26.45
C LYS A 324 18.21 10.76 27.50
N LYS A 325 17.55 11.94 27.47
CA LYS A 325 17.67 12.96 28.53
C LYS A 325 17.23 12.41 29.90
N THR A 326 16.19 11.57 29.94
CA THR A 326 15.74 10.91 31.18
C THR A 326 16.79 9.90 31.71
N GLN A 327 17.47 9.15 30.84
CA GLN A 327 18.58 8.27 31.24
C GLN A 327 19.76 9.06 31.82
N ILE A 328 20.10 10.22 31.23
CA ILE A 328 21.15 11.12 31.74
C ILE A 328 20.77 11.68 33.11
N GLU A 329 19.52 12.10 33.30
CA GLU A 329 19.04 12.64 34.58
C GLU A 329 19.09 11.60 35.71
N ALA A 330 18.84 10.32 35.38
CA ALA A 330 18.92 9.21 36.33
C ALA A 330 20.37 8.83 36.73
N ALA A 331 21.40 9.36 36.06
CA ALA A 331 22.81 9.02 36.30
C ALA A 331 23.37 9.67 37.58
N LYS A 332 23.18 9.00 38.72
CA LYS A 332 23.55 9.49 40.07
C LYS A 332 25.05 9.75 40.29
N ASN A 333 25.92 9.23 39.42
CA ASN A 333 27.36 9.42 39.48
C ASN A 333 27.84 10.71 38.77
N LEU A 334 26.98 11.33 37.96
CA LEU A 334 27.29 12.59 37.29
C LEU A 334 26.86 13.79 38.13
N THR A 335 27.61 14.89 38.03
CA THR A 335 27.16 16.19 38.57
C THR A 335 26.19 16.88 37.62
N GLU A 336 25.39 17.82 38.14
CA GLU A 336 24.38 18.52 37.34
C GLU A 336 24.97 19.23 36.12
N THR A 337 26.19 19.77 36.22
CA THR A 337 26.93 20.35 35.08
C THR A 337 27.24 19.31 33.99
N GLN A 338 27.63 18.09 34.36
CA GLN A 338 27.89 17.00 33.40
C GLN A 338 26.60 16.48 32.76
N LYS A 339 25.54 16.31 33.57
CA LYS A 339 24.21 15.97 33.05
C LYS A 339 23.74 17.01 32.04
N GLU A 340 23.87 18.29 32.35
CA GLU A 340 23.40 19.36 31.47
C GLU A 340 24.20 19.44 30.16
N ALA A 341 25.52 19.24 30.21
CA ALA A 341 26.34 19.12 29.01
C ALA A 341 25.89 17.97 28.10
N LEU A 342 25.62 16.78 28.66
CA LEU A 342 25.11 15.62 27.91
C LEU A 342 23.67 15.83 27.39
N LYS A 343 22.79 16.48 28.17
CA LYS A 343 21.43 16.85 27.72
C LYS A 343 21.48 17.82 26.55
N ASN A 344 22.40 18.77 26.57
CA ASN A 344 22.59 19.74 25.49
C ASN A 344 23.14 19.05 24.23
N GLN A 345 24.14 18.19 24.36
CA GLN A 345 24.63 17.35 23.24
C GLN A 345 23.50 16.50 22.61
N VAL A 346 22.65 15.88 23.44
CA VAL A 346 21.45 15.14 22.96
C VAL A 346 20.42 16.07 22.30
N GLY A 347 20.30 17.31 22.76
CA GLY A 347 19.48 18.35 22.12
C GLY A 347 20.00 18.70 20.73
N GLU A 348 21.26 19.13 20.63
CA GLU A 348 21.92 19.53 19.37
C GLU A 348 21.84 18.46 18.29
N ILE A 349 22.03 17.19 18.66
CA ILE A 349 21.89 16.04 17.74
C ILE A 349 20.42 15.88 17.29
N ALA A 350 19.46 15.95 18.22
CA ALA A 350 18.04 15.80 17.89
C ALA A 350 17.53 16.95 17.01
N ASP A 351 17.94 18.19 17.29
CA ASP A 351 17.54 19.37 16.52
C ASP A 351 18.13 19.32 15.09
N LYS A 352 19.40 18.91 14.96
CA LYS A 352 20.04 18.59 13.67
C LYS A 352 19.29 17.49 12.90
N ALA A 353 18.83 16.44 13.57
CA ALA A 353 18.06 15.36 12.95
C ALA A 353 16.67 15.82 12.50
N ILE A 354 16.00 16.62 13.32
CA ILE A 354 14.71 17.26 13.02
C ILE A 354 14.84 18.20 11.82
N ASP A 355 15.92 18.98 11.72
CA ASP A 355 16.17 19.83 10.55
C ASP A 355 16.54 19.03 9.31
N ASN A 356 17.25 17.90 9.43
CA ASN A 356 17.45 16.97 8.31
C ASN A 356 16.10 16.38 7.82
N ILE A 357 15.18 16.04 8.72
CA ILE A 357 13.82 15.57 8.36
C ILE A 357 13.04 16.67 7.64
N LYS A 358 13.06 17.92 8.10
CA LYS A 358 12.40 19.06 7.43
C LYS A 358 12.96 19.34 6.02
N ASN A 359 14.27 19.13 5.83
CA ASN A 359 14.96 19.35 4.56
C ASN A 359 14.89 18.13 3.61
N ALA A 360 14.45 16.97 4.09
CA ALA A 360 14.20 15.80 3.25
C ALA A 360 13.05 16.07 2.26
N THR A 361 13.12 15.45 1.07
CA THR A 361 12.19 15.70 -0.04
C THR A 361 11.29 14.51 -0.38
N THR A 362 11.55 13.35 0.23
CA THR A 362 10.76 12.11 0.10
C THR A 362 10.60 11.41 1.45
N ASP A 363 9.54 10.63 1.60
CA ASP A 363 9.29 9.68 2.70
C ASP A 363 10.53 8.82 3.05
N ALA A 364 11.25 8.31 2.04
CA ALA A 364 12.48 7.54 2.23
C ALA A 364 13.59 8.40 2.86
N THR A 365 13.87 9.59 2.31
CA THR A 365 14.88 10.49 2.87
C THR A 365 14.51 11.03 4.26
N VAL A 366 13.22 11.16 4.56
CA VAL A 366 12.72 11.43 5.92
C VAL A 366 13.08 10.28 6.86
N LYS A 367 12.85 9.03 6.44
CA LYS A 367 13.11 7.84 7.26
C LYS A 367 14.60 7.56 7.45
N ASP A 368 15.43 7.86 6.46
CA ASP A 368 16.89 7.83 6.57
C ASP A 368 17.39 8.86 7.60
N ALA A 369 16.86 10.09 7.54
CA ALA A 369 17.21 11.16 8.49
C ALA A 369 16.76 10.84 9.93
N GLU A 370 15.56 10.28 10.11
CA GLU A 370 15.07 9.76 11.38
C GLU A 370 16.02 8.69 11.94
N THR A 371 16.35 7.69 11.13
CA THR A 371 17.21 6.57 11.51
C THR A 371 18.63 7.03 11.89
N ALA A 372 19.21 7.95 11.11
CA ALA A 372 20.51 8.55 11.41
C ALA A 372 20.49 9.33 12.74
N GLY A 373 19.46 10.16 12.95
CA GLY A 373 19.29 10.96 14.17
C GLY A 373 19.13 10.11 15.42
N ILE A 374 18.27 9.08 15.37
CA ILE A 374 18.08 8.12 16.47
C ILE A 374 19.40 7.44 16.83
N ASN A 375 20.18 7.00 15.83
CA ASN A 375 21.48 6.38 16.05
C ASN A 375 22.49 7.34 16.67
N GLU A 376 22.59 8.60 16.22
CA GLU A 376 23.46 9.60 16.85
C GLU A 376 23.06 9.87 18.31
N ILE A 377 21.75 10.00 18.63
CA ILE A 377 21.26 10.20 20.01
C ILE A 377 21.59 9.01 20.91
N LEU A 378 21.33 7.78 20.43
CA LEU A 378 21.57 6.56 21.21
C LEU A 378 23.07 6.37 21.50
N ASN A 379 23.95 6.75 20.57
CA ASN A 379 25.40 6.68 20.70
C ASN A 379 26.01 7.68 21.70
N VAL A 380 25.27 8.68 22.21
CA VAL A 380 25.78 9.56 23.28
C VAL A 380 26.06 8.72 24.53
N THR A 381 27.33 8.58 24.88
CA THR A 381 27.78 7.77 26.01
C THR A 381 27.54 8.51 27.33
N ILE A 382 26.97 7.82 28.32
CA ILE A 382 26.82 8.32 29.68
C ILE A 382 28.02 7.77 30.49
N PRO A 383 28.96 8.61 30.95
CA PRO A 383 30.16 8.14 31.65
C PRO A 383 29.81 7.41 32.95
N THR A 384 30.37 6.21 33.16
CA THR A 384 30.13 5.41 34.36
C THR A 384 31.11 5.75 35.48
N LEU A 385 30.70 5.48 36.72
CA LEU A 385 31.57 5.65 37.89
C LEU A 385 32.80 4.72 37.83
N ASP A 386 32.64 3.50 37.32
CA ASP A 386 33.73 2.53 37.24
C ASP A 386 34.81 2.93 36.22
N ALA A 387 34.42 3.56 35.09
CA ALA A 387 35.36 4.15 34.15
C ALA A 387 36.12 5.31 34.80
N ALA A 388 35.42 6.26 35.41
CA ALA A 388 36.05 7.38 36.11
C ALA A 388 36.99 6.92 37.25
N LYS A 389 36.66 5.84 37.97
CA LYS A 389 37.55 5.21 38.95
C LYS A 389 38.76 4.51 38.32
N SER A 390 38.60 3.87 37.16
CA SER A 390 39.70 3.25 36.42
C SER A 390 40.72 4.31 35.98
N ASP A 391 40.26 5.39 35.36
CA ASP A 391 41.11 6.49 34.90
C ASP A 391 41.80 7.20 36.07
N ALA A 392 41.06 7.43 37.16
CA ALA A 392 41.58 7.97 38.42
C ALA A 392 42.70 7.09 39.02
N LYS A 393 42.53 5.76 39.01
CA LYS A 393 43.55 4.80 39.49
C LYS A 393 44.77 4.73 38.58
N GLN A 394 44.58 4.85 37.27
CA GLN A 394 45.71 4.92 36.32
C GLN A 394 46.58 6.15 36.59
N ALA A 395 45.98 7.33 36.79
CA ALA A 395 46.73 8.54 37.13
C ALA A 395 47.57 8.41 38.42
N ILE A 396 47.06 7.69 39.43
CA ILE A 396 47.81 7.36 40.66
C ILE A 396 48.96 6.37 40.38
N ALA A 397 48.74 5.36 39.55
CA ALA A 397 49.79 4.40 39.17
C ALA A 397 50.90 5.06 38.35
N ASP A 398 50.56 5.97 37.43
CA ASP A 398 51.51 6.74 36.62
C ASP A 398 52.34 7.68 37.50
N ALA A 399 51.71 8.41 38.42
CA ALA A 399 52.40 9.29 39.37
C ALA A 399 53.34 8.51 40.32
N LEU A 400 52.88 7.38 40.86
CA LEU A 400 53.72 6.50 41.69
C LEU A 400 54.91 5.95 40.89
N THR A 401 54.71 5.57 39.63
CA THR A 401 55.77 5.07 38.75
C THR A 401 56.81 6.15 38.47
N ALA A 402 56.38 7.38 38.15
CA ALA A 402 57.26 8.52 37.94
C ALA A 402 58.07 8.85 39.20
N LYS A 403 57.42 8.93 40.37
CA LYS A 403 58.09 9.24 41.64
C LYS A 403 59.05 8.13 42.09
N THR A 404 58.69 6.87 41.87
CA THR A 404 59.58 5.73 42.12
C THR A 404 60.81 5.78 41.22
N ALA A 405 60.69 6.21 39.97
CA ALA A 405 61.83 6.41 39.08
C ALA A 405 62.74 7.57 39.53
N GLU A 406 62.15 8.69 39.98
CA GLU A 406 62.86 9.85 40.57
C GLU A 406 63.71 9.44 41.78
N ILE A 407 63.10 8.73 42.75
CA ILE A 407 63.77 8.25 43.97
C ILE A 407 64.90 7.27 43.63
N ASN A 408 64.66 6.32 42.72
CA ASN A 408 65.69 5.35 42.33
C ASN A 408 66.88 6.00 41.61
N ALA A 409 66.63 7.06 40.82
CA ALA A 409 67.67 7.80 40.11
C ALA A 409 68.57 8.66 41.03
N ALA A 410 68.11 9.03 42.23
CA ALA A 410 68.93 9.77 43.20
C ALA A 410 70.21 9.01 43.56
N GLN A 411 71.37 9.65 43.45
CA GLN A 411 72.68 9.01 43.72
C GLN A 411 73.18 9.25 45.15
N ASN A 412 72.60 10.23 45.84
CA ASN A 412 72.92 10.66 47.21
C ASN A 412 72.10 9.97 48.31
N LEU A 413 71.14 9.09 47.93
CA LEU A 413 70.37 8.28 48.87
C LEU A 413 70.87 6.83 48.89
N THR A 414 70.98 6.25 50.09
CA THR A 414 71.19 4.81 50.28
C THR A 414 69.94 4.02 49.90
N ASP A 415 70.09 2.71 49.67
CA ASP A 415 68.95 1.83 49.34
C ASP A 415 67.87 1.82 50.44
N VAL A 416 68.25 2.03 51.71
CA VAL A 416 67.33 2.12 52.85
C VAL A 416 66.50 3.41 52.80
N GLU A 417 67.12 4.55 52.48
CA GLU A 417 66.43 5.83 52.33
C GLU A 417 65.52 5.83 51.08
N LYS A 418 66.00 5.24 49.98
CA LYS A 418 65.18 5.01 48.77
C LYS A 418 63.95 4.17 49.09
N GLN A 419 64.12 3.05 49.79
CA GLN A 419 63.00 2.20 50.18
C GLN A 419 62.03 2.97 51.08
N SER A 420 62.52 3.76 52.06
CA SER A 420 61.66 4.58 52.92
C SER A 420 60.81 5.60 52.14
N LEU A 421 61.36 6.27 51.12
CA LEU A 421 60.61 7.21 50.27
C LEU A 421 59.66 6.47 49.32
N ILE A 422 60.03 5.29 48.82
CA ILE A 422 59.17 4.43 47.99
C ILE A 422 58.00 3.91 48.81
N ASP A 423 58.21 3.48 50.06
CA ASP A 423 57.17 3.03 50.98
C ASP A 423 56.21 4.18 51.33
N GLN A 424 56.72 5.41 51.47
CA GLN A 424 55.90 6.62 51.62
C GLN A 424 55.05 6.88 50.37
N ALA A 425 55.64 6.81 49.17
CA ALA A 425 54.90 7.01 47.92
C ALA A 425 53.83 5.92 47.69
N GLN A 426 54.13 4.66 48.03
CA GLN A 426 53.16 3.57 48.02
C GLN A 426 52.04 3.79 49.06
N THR A 427 52.36 4.37 50.22
CA THR A 427 51.36 4.71 51.26
C THR A 427 50.39 5.78 50.77
N GLU A 428 50.88 6.87 50.18
CA GLU A 428 50.02 7.92 49.60
C GLU A 428 49.21 7.40 48.41
N ALA A 429 49.81 6.58 47.54
CA ALA A 429 49.08 5.92 46.45
C ALA A 429 47.98 4.97 46.97
N ALA A 430 48.21 4.22 48.05
CA ALA A 430 47.20 3.37 48.68
C ALA A 430 46.08 4.20 49.33
N ALA A 431 46.41 5.32 49.97
CA ALA A 431 45.43 6.26 50.53
C ALA A 431 44.56 6.90 49.43
N ALA A 432 45.18 7.34 48.33
CA ALA A 432 44.50 7.88 47.16
C ALA A 432 43.56 6.84 46.51
N ASN A 433 44.05 5.62 46.25
CA ASN A 433 43.26 4.53 45.71
C ASN A 433 42.03 4.20 46.58
N LYS A 434 42.20 4.21 47.91
CA LYS A 434 41.09 4.03 48.87
C LYS A 434 40.06 5.18 48.81
N ASN A 435 40.50 6.41 48.61
CA ASN A 435 39.61 7.56 48.43
C ASN A 435 38.86 7.50 47.09
N ILE A 436 39.51 7.04 46.02
CA ILE A 436 38.89 6.78 44.71
C ILE A 436 37.86 5.65 44.83
N ASP A 437 38.17 4.56 45.53
CA ASP A 437 37.20 3.47 45.75
C ASP A 437 35.99 3.93 46.58
N ALA A 438 36.18 4.83 47.54
CA ALA A 438 35.11 5.43 48.33
C ALA A 438 34.25 6.48 47.56
N ALA A 439 34.71 6.96 46.40
CA ALA A 439 33.98 7.96 45.63
C ALA A 439 32.63 7.43 45.10
N THR A 440 31.59 8.27 45.14
CA THR A 440 30.23 7.95 44.66
C THR A 440 29.85 8.70 43.40
N THR A 441 30.66 9.68 42.97
CA THR A 441 30.50 10.46 41.73
C THR A 441 31.82 10.54 40.98
N ASN A 442 31.75 10.85 39.68
CA ASN A 442 32.92 10.96 38.81
C ASN A 442 33.85 12.08 39.30
N ASP A 443 33.32 13.26 39.62
CA ASP A 443 34.06 14.42 40.12
C ASP A 443 34.76 14.11 41.46
N ALA A 444 34.18 13.25 42.30
CA ALA A 444 34.81 12.82 43.55
C ALA A 444 35.97 11.84 43.29
N ALA A 445 35.88 10.98 42.29
CA ALA A 445 36.98 10.11 41.87
C ALA A 445 38.12 10.94 41.23
N GLU A 446 37.79 11.91 40.38
CA GLU A 446 38.76 12.82 39.75
C GLU A 446 39.45 13.72 40.79
N LEU A 447 38.73 14.25 41.78
CA LEU A 447 39.31 15.02 42.88
C LEU A 447 40.19 14.17 43.79
N ALA A 448 39.78 12.93 44.09
CA ALA A 448 40.61 11.98 44.83
C ALA A 448 41.92 11.63 44.08
N ALA A 449 41.85 11.48 42.75
CA ALA A 449 43.04 11.31 41.93
C ALA A 449 43.95 12.54 41.97
N LYS A 450 43.42 13.75 41.72
CA LYS A 450 44.22 15.00 41.76
C LYS A 450 44.93 15.19 43.09
N ASN A 451 44.22 15.00 44.20
CA ASN A 451 44.80 15.13 45.55
C ASN A 451 45.88 14.05 45.81
N GLY A 452 45.65 12.81 45.36
CA GLY A 452 46.62 11.72 45.51
C GLY A 452 47.87 11.86 44.64
N VAL A 453 47.72 12.30 43.39
CA VAL A 453 48.84 12.63 42.50
C VAL A 453 49.67 13.75 43.13
N GLN A 454 49.05 14.80 43.65
CA GLN A 454 49.75 15.88 44.33
C GLN A 454 50.51 15.36 45.57
N ALA A 455 49.87 14.56 46.43
CA ALA A 455 50.52 14.00 47.62
C ALA A 455 51.75 13.12 47.29
N ILE A 456 51.71 12.35 46.19
CA ILE A 456 52.85 11.56 45.72
C ILE A 456 53.97 12.48 45.19
N LEU A 457 53.63 13.53 44.44
CA LEU A 457 54.61 14.47 43.89
C LEU A 457 55.29 15.33 44.96
N ASP A 458 54.55 15.71 46.01
CA ASP A 458 55.00 16.52 47.15
C ASP A 458 55.99 15.79 48.09
N ILE A 459 56.18 14.48 47.94
CA ILE A 459 57.21 13.72 48.66
C ILE A 459 58.59 14.25 48.26
N GLN A 460 59.30 14.89 49.19
CA GLN A 460 60.61 15.46 48.90
C GLN A 460 61.66 14.37 48.77
N VAL A 461 62.39 14.38 47.64
CA VAL A 461 63.60 13.57 47.44
C VAL A 461 64.79 14.46 47.76
N PRO A 462 65.54 14.22 48.86
CA PRO A 462 66.63 15.10 49.27
C PRO A 462 67.66 15.31 48.15
N THR A 463 68.07 16.55 47.94
CA THR A 463 69.13 16.87 46.98
C THR A 463 70.51 16.48 47.52
N VAL A 464 71.47 16.30 46.62
CA VAL A 464 72.86 15.97 46.98
C VAL A 464 73.45 16.98 47.97
N GLU A 465 73.08 18.25 47.86
CA GLU A 465 73.58 19.32 48.73
C GLU A 465 72.98 19.25 50.14
N GLU A 466 71.68 18.97 50.26
CA GLU A 466 71.03 18.77 51.57
C GLU A 466 71.62 17.55 52.31
N THR A 467 71.96 16.47 51.59
CA THR A 467 72.68 15.33 52.16
C THR A 467 74.08 15.73 52.64
N ARG A 468 74.84 16.50 51.85
CA ARG A 468 76.18 17.00 52.26
C ARG A 468 76.11 17.89 53.49
N ASP A 469 75.19 18.85 53.53
CA ASP A 469 75.10 19.81 54.62
C ASP A 469 74.69 19.14 55.92
N GLN A 470 73.84 18.11 55.88
CA GLN A 470 73.54 17.30 57.06
C GLN A 470 74.74 16.45 57.52
N ALA A 471 75.53 15.88 56.58
CA ALA A 471 76.74 15.14 56.91
C ALA A 471 77.84 16.05 57.52
N LYS A 472 78.08 17.24 56.94
CA LYS A 472 78.97 18.28 57.52
C LYS A 472 78.52 18.67 58.92
N LYS A 473 77.21 18.86 59.13
CA LYS A 473 76.63 19.20 60.44
C LYS A 473 76.80 18.08 61.47
N ASN A 474 76.80 16.81 61.06
CA ASN A 474 77.12 15.69 61.95
C ASN A 474 78.60 15.68 62.35
N VAL A 475 79.51 15.95 61.41
CA VAL A 475 80.94 16.18 61.68
C VAL A 475 81.15 17.37 62.63
N ASP A 476 80.42 18.47 62.44
CA ASP A 476 80.48 19.66 63.31
C ASP A 476 79.99 19.35 64.74
N ASN A 477 78.93 18.55 64.88
CA ASN A 477 78.46 18.09 66.19
C ASN A 477 79.52 17.24 66.90
N ALA A 478 80.12 16.26 66.20
CA ALA A 478 81.20 15.43 66.73
C ALA A 478 82.42 16.28 67.14
N LEU A 479 82.82 17.25 66.31
CA LEU A 479 83.89 18.21 66.63
C LEU A 479 83.59 19.00 67.91
N ASN A 480 82.37 19.50 68.08
CA ASN A 480 81.98 20.28 69.25
C ASN A 480 81.99 19.43 70.52
N SER A 481 81.41 18.22 70.49
CA SER A 481 81.50 17.28 71.62
C SER A 481 82.94 16.89 71.96
N LYS A 482 83.82 16.74 70.94
CA LYS A 482 85.24 16.43 71.16
C LYS A 482 86.01 17.61 71.77
N LYS A 483 85.72 18.83 71.34
CA LYS A 483 86.24 20.06 71.98
C LYS A 483 85.81 20.15 73.43
N GLU A 484 84.58 19.78 73.78
CA GLU A 484 84.12 19.73 75.18
C GLU A 484 84.87 18.65 75.99
N GLU A 485 85.09 17.45 75.44
CA GLU A 485 85.91 16.40 76.08
C GLU A 485 87.33 16.90 76.38
N ILE A 486 88.01 17.47 75.38
CA ILE A 486 89.39 17.95 75.51
C ILE A 486 89.47 19.12 76.51
N ASN A 487 88.53 20.06 76.47
CA ASN A 487 88.49 21.19 77.41
C ASN A 487 88.27 20.75 78.86
N ASN A 488 87.49 19.69 79.10
CA ASN A 488 87.24 19.15 80.43
C ASN A 488 88.37 18.22 80.96
N SER A 489 89.40 17.92 80.16
CA SER A 489 90.54 17.09 80.58
C SER A 489 91.49 17.79 81.57
N ASN A 490 92.38 17.04 82.22
CA ASN A 490 93.43 17.57 83.12
C ASN A 490 94.72 17.99 82.39
N LEU A 491 94.68 18.13 81.06
CA LEU A 491 95.83 18.51 80.25
C LEU A 491 96.21 19.99 80.42
N SER A 492 97.48 20.30 80.15
CA SER A 492 97.95 21.70 80.10
C SER A 492 97.28 22.48 78.96
N PRO A 493 97.16 23.83 79.04
CA PRO A 493 96.53 24.62 77.98
C PRO A 493 97.09 24.34 76.59
N ALA A 494 98.42 24.38 76.43
CA ALA A 494 99.07 24.11 75.14
C ALA A 494 98.82 22.69 74.59
N ALA A 495 98.58 21.70 75.46
CA ALA A 495 98.20 20.36 75.04
C ALA A 495 96.71 20.26 74.66
N LYS A 496 95.84 21.04 75.29
CA LYS A 496 94.43 21.18 74.86
C LYS A 496 94.33 21.88 73.52
N ASP A 497 95.05 23.00 73.35
CA ASP A 497 95.10 23.76 72.11
C ASP A 497 95.58 22.87 70.95
N ALA A 498 96.63 22.06 71.16
CA ALA A 498 97.12 21.11 70.16
C ALA A 498 96.06 20.08 69.72
N LEU A 499 95.38 19.42 70.68
CA LEU A 499 94.36 18.42 70.38
C LEU A 499 93.07 19.04 69.79
N ILE A 500 92.75 20.29 70.15
CA ILE A 500 91.63 21.05 69.55
C ILE A 500 91.94 21.37 68.09
N ASN A 501 93.15 21.85 67.78
CA ASN A 501 93.58 22.09 66.40
C ASN A 501 93.61 20.78 65.57
N GLU A 502 94.02 19.66 66.18
CA GLU A 502 93.98 18.33 65.54
C GLU A 502 92.55 17.90 65.21
N ALA A 503 91.59 18.13 66.13
CA ALA A 503 90.18 17.85 65.91
C ALA A 503 89.55 18.76 64.84
N GLU A 504 89.89 20.05 64.84
CA GLU A 504 89.45 21.00 63.80
C GLU A 504 89.98 20.60 62.41
N GLN A 505 91.23 20.17 62.32
CA GLN A 505 91.82 19.69 61.06
C GLN A 505 91.18 18.36 60.60
N ALA A 506 90.87 17.45 61.52
CA ALA A 506 90.15 16.21 61.20
C ALA A 506 88.73 16.50 60.66
N ALA A 507 88.02 17.46 61.26
CA ALA A 507 86.71 17.91 60.80
C ALA A 507 86.78 18.59 59.42
N GLU A 508 87.76 19.46 59.16
CA GLU A 508 87.89 20.13 57.86
C GLU A 508 88.23 19.14 56.74
N ASN A 509 89.07 18.14 57.03
CA ASN A 509 89.35 17.04 56.10
C ASN A 509 88.07 16.24 55.79
N ALA A 510 87.22 16.00 56.79
CA ALA A 510 85.95 15.30 56.62
C ALA A 510 84.93 16.10 55.80
N ARG A 511 84.76 17.40 56.07
CA ARG A 511 83.94 18.31 55.24
C ARG A 511 84.41 18.29 53.79
N THR A 512 85.72 18.38 53.56
CA THR A 512 86.33 18.31 52.23
C THR A 512 86.05 16.97 51.54
N ALA A 513 86.08 15.84 52.26
CA ALA A 513 85.75 14.54 51.70
C ALA A 513 84.25 14.42 51.34
N ILE A 514 83.36 14.98 52.17
CA ILE A 514 81.90 15.05 51.93
C ILE A 514 81.58 15.93 50.71
N ASP A 515 82.26 17.07 50.53
CA ASP A 515 82.06 17.94 49.36
C ASP A 515 82.52 17.29 48.05
N ASN A 516 83.62 16.52 48.07
CA ASN A 516 84.09 15.76 46.91
C ASN A 516 83.27 14.49 46.65
N ALA A 517 82.41 14.05 47.58
CA ALA A 517 81.58 12.87 47.41
C ALA A 517 80.41 13.12 46.43
N THR A 518 80.19 12.13 45.57
CA THR A 518 79.20 12.15 44.48
C THR A 518 78.13 11.06 44.60
N THR A 519 78.22 10.21 45.63
CA THR A 519 77.29 9.12 45.92
C THR A 519 76.99 9.05 47.41
N ALA A 520 75.86 8.43 47.78
CA ALA A 520 75.45 8.21 49.16
C ALA A 520 76.54 7.54 49.99
N SER A 521 77.06 6.40 49.50
CA SER A 521 78.14 5.64 50.16
C SER A 521 79.36 6.52 50.42
N ALA A 522 79.81 7.28 49.41
CA ALA A 522 80.97 8.17 49.58
C ALA A 522 80.71 9.32 50.57
N ILE A 523 79.49 9.86 50.67
CA ILE A 523 79.14 10.87 51.69
C ILE A 523 79.16 10.23 53.08
N SER A 524 78.49 9.09 53.27
CA SER A 524 78.41 8.40 54.57
C SER A 524 79.76 7.83 55.01
N GLU A 525 80.60 7.35 54.10
CA GLU A 525 81.98 6.93 54.37
C GLU A 525 82.85 8.10 54.80
N ALA A 526 82.74 9.25 54.12
CA ALA A 526 83.46 10.47 54.49
C ALA A 526 83.01 11.03 55.84
N GLU A 527 81.71 11.01 56.13
CA GLU A 527 81.13 11.39 57.42
C GLU A 527 81.63 10.44 58.54
N ALA A 528 81.46 9.13 58.37
CA ALA A 528 81.82 8.15 59.38
C ALA A 528 83.34 8.10 59.64
N ALA A 529 84.16 8.18 58.59
CA ALA A 529 85.61 8.30 58.73
C ALA A 529 86.02 9.61 59.42
N GLY A 530 85.32 10.71 59.13
CA GLY A 530 85.52 12.00 59.77
C GLY A 530 85.20 12.01 61.27
N ILE A 531 84.01 11.52 61.63
CA ILE A 531 83.59 11.37 63.03
C ILE A 531 84.55 10.44 63.76
N ALA A 532 84.89 9.28 63.18
CA ALA A 532 85.85 8.35 63.78
C ALA A 532 87.26 8.97 63.94
N ALA A 533 87.72 9.79 62.99
CA ALA A 533 89.00 10.50 63.12
C ALA A 533 88.99 11.50 64.29
N ILE A 534 87.90 12.27 64.44
CA ILE A 534 87.70 13.19 65.56
C ILE A 534 87.63 12.44 66.90
N GLU A 535 86.84 11.38 66.98
CA GLU A 535 86.65 10.59 68.20
C GLU A 535 87.94 9.92 68.69
N ASN A 536 88.79 9.46 67.77
CA ASN A 536 90.04 8.76 68.08
C ASN A 536 91.15 9.66 68.67
N ILE A 537 90.99 10.99 68.69
CA ILE A 537 91.94 11.92 69.30
C ILE A 537 91.92 11.73 70.83
N LYS A 538 93.00 11.21 71.41
CA LYS A 538 93.03 10.78 72.84
C LYS A 538 93.63 11.85 73.75
N ALA A 539 92.82 12.34 74.68
CA ALA A 539 93.28 13.17 75.80
C ALA A 539 94.10 12.32 76.82
N SER A 540 95.36 12.02 76.48
CA SER A 540 96.22 11.11 77.24
C SER A 540 96.76 11.72 78.54
N ASN A 541 96.14 11.39 79.67
CA ASN A 541 96.68 11.67 81.01
C ASN A 541 97.89 10.77 81.31
N ALA A 542 99.10 11.19 80.96
CA ALA A 542 100.37 10.55 81.34
C ALA A 542 101.32 11.57 82.01
N PRO A 543 101.96 11.28 83.16
CA PRO A 543 102.82 12.25 83.83
C PRO A 543 104.20 12.39 83.18
N THR A 544 104.74 13.61 83.19
CA THR A 544 106.16 13.88 82.93
C THR A 544 107.03 13.54 84.14
N GLU A 545 108.21 12.97 83.90
CA GLU A 545 109.48 13.36 84.55
C GLU A 545 110.67 12.81 83.73
N SER A 546 111.28 13.71 82.95
CA SER A 546 112.72 13.85 82.68
C SER A 546 113.65 12.62 82.50
N ASP A 547 114.11 12.45 81.26
CA ASP A 547 115.51 12.24 80.83
C ASP A 547 116.51 11.46 81.69
N ASN A 548 117.13 10.45 81.05
CA ASN A 548 118.59 10.44 80.92
C ASN A 548 119.00 9.92 79.53
N SER A 549 120.09 10.46 78.97
CA SER A 549 120.50 10.24 77.58
C SER A 549 121.87 9.58 77.47
N SER A 550 122.02 8.64 76.53
CA SER A 550 123.34 8.23 76.01
C SER A 550 123.22 7.62 74.60
N ASN A 551 123.60 8.44 73.61
CA ASN A 551 124.14 8.04 72.32
C ASN A 551 125.35 7.06 72.49
N HIS A 552 125.80 6.27 71.50
CA HIS A 552 125.44 6.08 70.09
C HIS A 552 126.03 4.72 69.64
N GLN A 553 125.57 4.14 68.50
CA GLN A 553 126.32 4.09 67.23
C GLN A 553 125.99 2.88 66.31
N ALA A 554 125.34 3.23 65.18
CA ALA A 554 125.19 2.57 63.87
C ALA A 554 125.74 1.15 63.53
N ASN A 555 124.91 0.43 62.76
CA ASN A 555 125.22 -0.51 61.65
C ASN A 555 125.77 -1.92 62.01
N THR A 556 125.51 -3.01 61.24
CA THR A 556 124.89 -3.14 59.89
C THR A 556 124.17 -4.50 59.70
N GLU A 557 123.44 -4.62 58.58
CA GLU A 557 123.12 -5.86 57.81
C GLU A 557 121.95 -6.80 58.22
N THR A 558 121.07 -6.99 57.22
CA THR A 558 120.17 -8.12 56.92
C THR A 558 120.98 -9.36 56.43
N PRO A 559 120.41 -10.58 56.23
CA PRO A 559 119.06 -10.94 55.75
C PRO A 559 118.41 -12.10 56.56
N THR A 560 117.40 -12.91 56.15
CA THR A 560 116.79 -13.29 54.84
C THR A 560 115.39 -13.89 55.07
N GLU A 561 114.48 -13.78 54.08
CA GLU A 561 113.54 -14.80 53.52
C GLU A 561 112.75 -15.78 54.46
N ASP A 562 111.52 -16.26 54.14
CA ASP A 562 110.76 -16.26 52.88
C ASP A 562 109.21 -16.36 53.07
N ASN A 563 108.45 -16.11 51.98
CA ASN A 563 107.17 -16.71 51.48
C ASN A 563 106.12 -17.40 52.43
N SER A 564 104.81 -17.47 52.11
CA SER A 564 103.93 -16.73 51.15
C SER A 564 102.44 -17.15 51.26
N THR A 565 101.59 -16.52 50.43
CA THR A 565 100.31 -16.95 49.79
C THR A 565 99.70 -18.35 50.06
N SER A 566 98.37 -18.60 49.92
CA SER A 566 97.15 -17.77 49.78
C SER A 566 95.91 -18.72 49.67
N GLN A 567 94.72 -18.14 49.51
CA GLN A 567 93.49 -18.68 48.88
C GLN A 567 92.55 -19.68 49.60
N ASP A 568 91.26 -19.33 49.47
CA ASP A 568 90.09 -20.14 49.08
C ASP A 568 89.30 -21.05 50.07
N ASN A 569 88.03 -20.63 50.24
CA ASN A 569 86.79 -21.41 50.09
C ASN A 569 86.29 -22.39 51.19
N ASN A 570 85.35 -21.85 51.99
CA ASN A 570 83.93 -22.27 52.06
C ASN A 570 83.52 -23.53 52.90
N ALA A 571 82.23 -23.55 53.28
CA ALA A 571 81.44 -24.63 53.88
C ALA A 571 81.75 -24.98 55.37
N THR A 572 80.89 -25.65 56.15
CA THR A 572 79.70 -26.47 55.83
C THR A 572 78.68 -26.57 57.00
N GLN A 573 77.36 -26.60 56.69
CA GLN A 573 76.19 -27.15 57.47
C GLN A 573 75.89 -26.62 58.91
N ALA A 574 74.64 -26.38 59.39
CA ALA A 574 73.29 -26.98 59.20
C ALA A 574 73.06 -28.29 60.02
N PRO A 575 71.84 -28.89 60.12
CA PRO A 575 70.46 -28.49 59.71
C PRO A 575 69.72 -27.71 60.84
N VAL A 576 68.41 -27.75 61.19
CA VAL A 576 67.20 -28.60 60.95
C VAL A 576 65.94 -27.71 61.25
N GLN A 577 64.74 -27.78 60.64
CA GLN A 577 64.15 -28.49 59.48
C GLN A 577 63.55 -27.42 58.49
N GLY A 578 62.48 -27.50 57.68
CA GLY A 578 61.33 -28.41 57.47
C GLY A 578 60.06 -28.01 58.26
N ASN A 579 58.81 -28.12 57.80
CA ASN A 579 58.14 -28.54 56.53
C ASN A 579 56.69 -27.94 56.59
N ASP A 580 55.84 -27.70 55.57
CA ASP A 580 55.82 -27.68 54.08
C ASP A 580 54.54 -26.85 53.69
N THR A 581 54.06 -26.54 52.46
CA THR A 581 54.26 -26.89 51.03
C THR A 581 53.87 -25.63 50.18
N ARG A 582 54.29 -25.38 48.92
CA ARG A 582 53.80 -25.85 47.59
C ARG A 582 52.28 -25.60 47.33
N ALA A 583 51.78 -25.11 46.18
CA ALA A 583 52.32 -24.92 44.81
C ALA A 583 51.79 -23.57 44.20
N ASP A 584 52.59 -22.76 43.49
CA ASP A 584 52.94 -22.82 42.04
C ASP A 584 52.02 -21.94 41.14
N LEU A 585 52.63 -21.06 40.33
CA LEU A 585 52.00 -20.20 39.32
C LEU A 585 53.00 -19.93 38.18
N THR A 586 52.58 -20.19 36.93
CA THR A 586 53.43 -20.07 35.74
C THR A 586 53.58 -18.64 35.25
N GLY A 587 54.81 -18.22 34.94
CA GLY A 587 55.10 -16.92 34.35
C GLY A 587 54.65 -16.76 32.88
N SER A 588 54.45 -15.51 32.47
CA SER A 588 54.10 -15.09 31.11
C SER A 588 55.30 -14.45 30.39
N HIS A 589 55.10 -14.09 29.12
CA HIS A 589 56.03 -13.39 28.21
C HIS A 589 57.25 -14.23 27.74
N GLY A 590 57.64 -14.26 26.46
CA GLY A 590 57.03 -13.71 25.24
C GLY A 590 57.97 -12.81 24.44
N THR A 591 58.11 -13.05 23.12
CA THR A 591 58.63 -12.07 22.15
C THR A 591 58.36 -12.53 20.70
N ASN A 592 58.47 -11.59 19.76
CA ASN A 592 58.18 -11.71 18.32
C ASN A 592 59.46 -12.06 17.52
N LEU A 593 59.36 -12.71 16.34
CA LEU A 593 60.14 -12.32 15.13
C LEU A 593 59.73 -13.08 13.83
N THR A 594 59.15 -12.34 12.87
CA THR A 594 59.39 -12.33 11.40
C THR A 594 59.20 -13.55 10.46
N THR A 595 58.51 -13.27 9.33
CA THR A 595 58.64 -13.82 7.95
C THR A 595 58.27 -15.27 7.61
N GLY A 596 57.26 -15.38 6.73
CA GLY A 596 57.02 -16.51 5.80
C GLY A 596 56.07 -16.04 4.69
N GLN A 597 56.40 -16.24 3.42
CA GLN A 597 55.68 -15.66 2.28
C GLN A 597 55.37 -16.74 1.23
N GLN A 598 54.29 -16.53 0.45
CA GLN A 598 53.85 -17.37 -0.70
C GLN A 598 53.20 -18.73 -0.30
N THR A 599 52.25 -19.34 -1.04
CA THR A 599 51.62 -18.98 -2.33
C THR A 599 50.23 -19.62 -2.50
N GLU A 600 49.38 -19.04 -3.35
CA GLU A 600 48.14 -19.63 -3.93
C GLU A 600 47.00 -20.00 -2.95
N LYS A 601 45.72 -20.10 -3.35
CA LYS A 601 45.09 -20.09 -4.70
C LYS A 601 43.70 -19.43 -4.63
N ALA A 602 43.21 -18.84 -5.73
CA ALA A 602 41.87 -18.27 -5.83
C ALA A 602 40.98 -19.06 -6.81
N THR A 603 39.68 -19.16 -6.49
CA THR A 603 38.58 -19.54 -7.41
C THR A 603 37.26 -18.98 -6.88
N ASP A 604 36.52 -18.23 -7.70
CA ASP A 604 35.15 -17.80 -7.42
C ASP A 604 34.14 -18.96 -7.54
N THR A 605 33.08 -18.92 -6.75
CA THR A 605 31.79 -19.55 -7.11
C THR A 605 30.61 -18.71 -6.61
N ASN A 606 29.74 -18.29 -7.54
CA ASN A 606 28.38 -17.86 -7.20
C ASN A 606 27.59 -19.04 -6.60
N SER A 607 26.79 -18.78 -5.57
CA SER A 607 25.35 -19.10 -5.55
C SER A 607 24.65 -18.55 -4.30
N LYS A 608 23.34 -18.30 -4.43
CA LYS A 608 22.45 -18.05 -3.28
C LYS A 608 22.19 -19.37 -2.56
N GLU A 609 22.14 -19.38 -1.23
CA GLU A 609 21.05 -20.05 -0.52
C GLU A 609 20.85 -19.54 0.92
N THR A 610 19.78 -20.01 1.54
CA THR A 610 19.13 -19.51 2.76
C THR A 610 19.97 -19.57 4.03
N LEU A 611 19.79 -18.58 4.92
CA LEU A 611 20.23 -18.62 6.31
C LEU A 611 19.28 -19.48 7.18
N PRO A 612 19.75 -20.54 7.84
CA PRO A 612 19.16 -21.05 9.08
C PRO A 612 19.74 -20.31 10.29
N GLN A 613 18.95 -20.11 11.35
CA GLN A 613 19.48 -19.68 12.65
C GLN A 613 19.96 -20.88 13.48
N THR A 614 21.02 -20.71 14.28
CA THR A 614 21.12 -21.05 15.73
C THR A 614 22.57 -20.94 16.25
N GLY A 615 22.74 -20.68 17.55
CA GLY A 615 24.02 -20.75 18.28
C GLY A 615 24.85 -19.45 18.24
N ASN A 616 24.89 -18.55 19.23
CA ASN A 616 25.09 -18.63 20.70
C ASN A 616 26.57 -18.59 21.14
N GLU A 617 27.03 -17.42 21.59
CA GLU A 617 27.97 -17.27 22.71
C GLU A 617 27.62 -16.05 23.59
N THR A 618 26.98 -16.33 24.72
CA THR A 618 27.45 -16.05 26.09
C THR A 618 28.09 -14.68 26.45
N GLU A 619 27.45 -14.00 27.41
CA GLU A 619 28.01 -13.05 28.40
C GLU A 619 28.72 -11.75 27.95
N ARG A 620 27.93 -10.67 27.90
CA ARG A 620 28.17 -9.52 28.80
C ARG A 620 26.85 -9.05 29.43
N GLY A 621 26.83 -8.94 30.76
CA GLY A 621 25.65 -8.51 31.50
C GLY A 621 25.48 -7.00 31.49
N LEU A 622 24.42 -6.50 30.84
CA LEU A 622 23.86 -5.17 31.07
C LEU A 622 22.58 -5.30 31.89
N SER A 623 22.45 -4.51 32.95
CA SER A 623 21.34 -4.60 33.90
C SER A 623 20.00 -4.17 33.28
N ILE A 624 18.93 -4.89 33.64
CA ILE A 624 17.60 -4.76 33.04
C ILE A 624 16.90 -3.47 33.51
N ALA A 625 17.18 -2.35 32.84
CA ALA A 625 16.42 -1.11 32.96
C ALA A 625 16.59 -0.24 31.68
N GLY A 626 15.52 -0.06 30.90
CA GLY A 626 15.47 0.97 29.83
C GLY A 626 15.33 0.50 28.38
N LEU A 627 15.40 -0.80 28.08
CA LEU A 627 15.17 -1.33 26.72
C LEU A 627 13.71 -1.78 26.51
N ALA A 628 12.83 -0.78 26.38
CA ALA A 628 11.40 -0.96 26.08
C ALA A 628 10.92 -0.07 24.92
N ILE A 629 11.80 0.26 23.97
CA ILE A 629 11.50 0.99 22.72
C ILE A 629 11.75 0.09 21.49
N ALA A 630 11.48 -1.22 21.64
CA ALA A 630 11.59 -2.22 20.57
C ALA A 630 10.20 -2.73 20.09
N SER A 631 9.12 -2.10 20.53
CA SER A 631 7.73 -2.53 20.30
C SER A 631 6.83 -1.47 19.63
N LEU A 632 7.34 -0.25 19.38
CA LEU A 632 6.56 0.84 18.75
C LEU A 632 6.58 0.83 17.22
N LEU A 633 7.54 0.13 16.59
CA LEU A 633 7.67 0.02 15.13
C LEU A 633 6.77 -1.08 14.50
N GLY A 634 5.69 -1.48 15.18
CA GLY A 634 4.88 -2.64 14.78
C GLY A 634 3.37 -2.52 14.95
N LEU A 635 2.81 -1.31 15.12
CA LEU A 635 1.38 -1.16 15.45
C LEU A 635 0.60 -0.02 14.76
N PHE A 636 1.13 0.60 13.71
CA PHE A 636 0.37 1.51 12.84
C PHE A 636 0.32 0.99 11.40
N GLY A 637 -0.57 0.02 11.16
CA GLY A 637 -0.69 -0.63 9.85
C GLY A 637 -1.90 -1.56 9.70
N LEU A 638 -2.99 -1.35 10.45
CA LEU A 638 -4.31 -2.00 10.25
C LEU A 638 -5.35 -1.42 11.24
N SER A 639 -6.11 -0.39 10.83
CA SER A 639 -7.27 0.13 11.59
C SER A 639 -8.29 0.86 10.69
N GLY A 640 -8.62 0.22 9.55
CA GLY A 640 -9.60 0.70 8.58
C GLY A 640 -10.89 -0.12 8.53
N LEU A 641 -11.45 -0.53 9.69
CA LEU A 641 -12.73 -1.25 9.76
C LEU A 641 -13.73 -0.51 10.66
N GLY A 642 -14.93 -0.24 10.13
CA GLY A 642 -15.80 0.82 10.60
C GLY A 642 -16.50 0.59 11.94
N LYS A 643 -16.54 1.63 12.79
CA LYS A 643 -17.53 1.75 13.86
C LYS A 643 -18.92 1.97 13.25
N LYS A 644 -19.73 0.91 13.15
CA LYS A 644 -21.19 1.11 13.10
C LYS A 644 -21.63 1.76 14.42
N ARG A 645 -22.41 2.84 14.31
CA ARG A 645 -23.28 3.32 15.39
C ARG A 645 -24.70 2.92 15.06
N ASP A 646 -25.43 2.51 16.08
CA ASP A 646 -26.83 2.14 15.96
C ASP A 646 -27.71 3.33 15.60
N TYR A 647 -28.75 3.08 14.83
CA TYR A 647 -29.97 3.90 14.82
C TYR A 647 -31.15 3.01 15.18
N ILE A 648 -31.94 3.48 16.14
CA ILE A 648 -33.13 2.79 16.65
C ILE A 648 -34.35 3.37 15.93
N ASN A 649 -35.02 2.54 15.13
CA ASN A 649 -36.49 2.42 14.96
C ASN A 649 -36.80 1.45 13.80
#